data_AF-A0A1C4WYY5-F1
#
_entry.id   AF-A0A1C4WYY5-F1
#
_cell.length_a   1.000
_cell.length_b   1.000
_cell.length_c   1.000
_cell.angle_alpha   90.00
_cell.angle_beta   90.00
_cell.angle_gamma   90.00
#
_symmetry.space_group_name_H-M   'P 1'
#
loop_
_entity.id
_entity.type
_entity.pdbx_description
1 polymer ?
#
loop_
_entity_poly.entity_id
_entity_poly.type
_entity_poly.pdbx_seq_one_letter_code
_entity_poly.pdbx_strand_id
1 'polypeptide(L)'
;MGRLASAYGQAVDSHRAARAHLDNARNALGTATAAVGSAGVDDLVTRLARLGGTLATPAPGVTPLTDGPAAVRIGAASTPDGDFPVLVPLGGGHHLAVDTDARSPLVAGLLRALVLRLVATAPPGQVRVAGIDTAALGATFGPLRPLLDAGVLDPPATSEAEVTALLDAAEQHARAAQHGRPTARHLLVVVATAAPPPRELARLAALTHAGPAAAVCVLLTGHPSRLPGETAPPLGGTTAVRLNQGYAHVGDPPGVPFSADGSGLAAPVLLDGDPPPASVRALAEHLGAATRRADALPFTDLLPERRWAESAGNGLRTVIGRAGTSPLTLAFDDATPHWLVGGRTGAGKTVFLLDVLYGLAARYPPAELQLYLLDFKEGVSFTEFVPTGRDPSWLPHARAVGIESDREYGLAVLRELRREAQRRAGALKRHGVTKLADLPRDNPLPRIVAVVDEFHVLLAGNDALARESVDLLEELARKGRSYGIHLVLASQSMTGIEALYGRAEAIFGQFALRVALPGGGGVLDQLNDAAAALPVGSAVVNTAAGAVGADTVLRFPDAHAAAADLAALRHALWQARPPGSRAPAVFKGYEAARVENDPTFAGLRPGGRRPMALVGRTVDVHGTTALFLMDATPGRHLAVVGTAPTGADVLRAATVSLARQHAPGDARFQVASLVTAAAPVADDTVAVLRAAGHQVSRLDAAGLRDRIAALAAEPDGREYLVVFGMDAAAPVLGAADPGTFRSGLDDLRVLLRQGPGQGVHLLGWWRGLRRLADDLGGTQNRDDIACLVALNVPGAELALHLGTHDLAYTPRADRALLIDRHDQRTRLIVPFAGDGHEPDGER
;
A
#
# COMPACT_ATOMS: atom_id res chain seq x y z
N MET A 1 61.46 -46.84 -42.45
CA MET A 1 62.40 -45.70 -42.26
C MET A 1 62.21 -44.53 -43.25
N GLY A 2 61.69 -44.73 -44.48
CA GLY A 2 61.60 -43.65 -45.48
C GLY A 2 60.68 -42.45 -45.17
N ARG A 3 59.57 -42.63 -44.44
CA ARG A 3 58.63 -41.53 -44.11
C ARG A 3 59.14 -40.58 -43.03
N LEU A 4 59.91 -41.08 -42.07
CA LEU A 4 60.54 -40.27 -41.01
C LEU A 4 61.69 -39.43 -41.56
N ALA A 5 62.48 -39.97 -42.49
CA ALA A 5 63.51 -39.23 -43.21
C ALA A 5 62.92 -38.09 -44.07
N SER A 6 61.78 -38.32 -44.72
CA SER A 6 61.07 -37.30 -45.50
C SER A 6 60.49 -36.18 -44.62
N ALA A 7 59.85 -36.52 -43.50
CA ALA A 7 59.28 -35.54 -42.58
C ALA A 7 60.38 -34.73 -41.87
N TYR A 8 61.49 -35.37 -41.52
CA TYR A 8 62.66 -34.68 -40.96
C TYR A 8 63.32 -33.77 -42.00
N GLY A 9 63.43 -34.21 -43.26
CA GLY A 9 63.91 -33.38 -44.36
C GLY A 9 63.04 -32.13 -44.55
N GLN A 10 61.72 -32.29 -44.60
CA GLN A 10 60.78 -31.16 -44.70
C GLN A 10 60.84 -30.21 -43.50
N ALA A 11 61.00 -30.75 -42.28
CA ALA A 11 61.15 -29.93 -41.08
C ALA A 11 62.48 -29.15 -41.07
N VAL A 12 63.57 -29.77 -41.53
CA VAL A 12 64.89 -29.12 -41.65
C VAL A 12 64.87 -28.05 -42.75
N ASP A 13 64.22 -28.31 -43.88
CA ASP A 13 64.11 -27.33 -44.97
C ASP A 13 63.18 -26.16 -44.58
N SER A 14 62.09 -26.44 -43.86
CA SER A 14 61.23 -25.40 -43.28
C SER A 14 61.97 -24.55 -42.23
N HIS A 15 62.80 -25.19 -41.39
CA HIS A 15 63.63 -24.48 -40.41
C HIS A 15 64.70 -23.62 -41.10
N ARG A 16 65.34 -24.11 -42.16
CA ARG A 16 66.29 -23.33 -42.96
C ARG A 16 65.62 -22.16 -43.67
N ALA A 17 64.42 -22.36 -44.23
CA ALA A 17 63.65 -21.30 -44.87
C ALA A 17 63.22 -20.22 -43.86
N ALA A 18 62.76 -20.62 -42.68
CA ALA A 18 62.42 -19.69 -41.60
C ALA A 18 63.65 -18.91 -41.11
N ARG A 19 64.80 -19.58 -40.99
CA ARG A 19 66.07 -18.94 -40.58
C ARG A 19 66.60 -17.98 -41.64
N ALA A 20 66.54 -18.34 -42.92
CA ALA A 20 66.89 -17.46 -44.03
C ALA A 20 65.94 -16.25 -44.14
N HIS A 21 64.64 -16.44 -43.87
CA HIS A 21 63.68 -15.33 -43.81
C HIS A 21 63.99 -14.39 -42.63
N LEU A 22 64.35 -14.94 -41.47
CA LEU A 22 64.73 -14.17 -40.29
C LEU A 22 66.06 -13.43 -40.47
N ASP A 23 67.04 -14.06 -41.13
CA ASP A 23 68.32 -13.43 -41.46
C ASP A 23 68.15 -12.36 -42.55
N ASN A 24 67.28 -12.56 -43.54
CA ASN A 24 66.92 -11.54 -44.52
C ASN A 24 66.13 -10.39 -43.89
N ALA A 25 65.22 -10.66 -42.95
CA ALA A 25 64.51 -9.63 -42.21
C ALA A 25 65.47 -8.86 -41.29
N ARG A 26 66.41 -9.53 -40.62
CA ARG A 26 67.47 -8.88 -39.84
C ARG A 26 68.42 -8.06 -40.70
N ASN A 27 68.80 -8.55 -41.87
CA ASN A 27 69.62 -7.80 -42.81
C ASN A 27 68.84 -6.60 -43.36
N ALA A 28 67.56 -6.76 -43.72
CA ALA A 28 66.71 -5.66 -44.15
C ALA A 28 66.54 -4.60 -43.05
N LEU A 29 66.32 -5.01 -41.79
CA LEU A 29 66.27 -4.13 -40.62
C LEU A 29 67.63 -3.49 -40.29
N GLY A 30 68.72 -4.23 -40.47
CA GLY A 30 70.09 -3.75 -40.28
C GLY A 30 70.56 -2.77 -41.37
N THR A 31 70.02 -2.90 -42.59
CA THR A 31 70.23 -1.94 -43.68
C THR A 31 69.27 -0.76 -43.64
N ALA A 32 68.20 -0.84 -42.83
CA ALA A 32 67.14 0.18 -42.73
C ALA A 32 67.30 1.14 -41.53
N THR A 33 68.50 1.29 -40.97
CA THR A 33 68.83 2.39 -40.04
C THR A 33 70.17 3.01 -40.50
N ALA A 34 70.32 4.30 -40.83
CA ALA A 34 69.55 5.47 -40.44
C ALA A 34 69.67 6.61 -41.47
N ALA A 35 68.53 7.27 -41.73
CA ALA A 35 68.47 8.70 -41.99
C ALA A 35 67.17 9.28 -41.40
N VAL A 36 66.92 9.02 -40.11
CA VAL A 36 66.03 9.82 -39.27
C VAL A 36 66.71 9.90 -37.90
N GLY A 37 66.94 11.11 -37.39
CA GLY A 37 67.73 11.33 -36.19
C GLY A 37 67.17 10.62 -34.94
N SER A 38 68.03 9.89 -34.24
CA SER A 38 67.74 9.20 -32.97
C SER A 38 67.39 10.12 -31.80
N ALA A 39 67.43 11.45 -31.98
CA ALA A 39 67.07 12.41 -30.94
C ALA A 39 65.55 12.61 -30.78
N GLY A 40 64.70 12.03 -31.66
CA GLY A 40 63.26 12.32 -31.70
C GLY A 40 62.31 11.20 -31.24
N VAL A 41 62.72 9.93 -31.28
CA VAL A 41 61.83 8.77 -30.99
C VAL A 41 61.76 8.49 -29.48
N ASP A 42 62.88 8.49 -28.77
CA ASP A 42 62.92 8.39 -27.30
C ASP A 42 62.13 9.55 -26.65
N ASP A 43 62.24 10.75 -27.21
CA ASP A 43 61.47 11.92 -26.79
C ASP A 43 59.97 11.76 -27.13
N LEU A 44 59.62 11.08 -28.23
CA LEU A 44 58.22 10.78 -28.56
C LEU A 44 57.62 9.74 -27.59
N VAL A 45 58.26 8.61 -27.35
CA VAL A 45 57.78 7.58 -26.41
C VAL A 45 57.66 8.14 -25.00
N THR A 46 58.65 8.93 -24.55
CA THR A 46 58.60 9.61 -23.26
C THR A 46 57.45 10.62 -23.18
N ARG A 47 57.17 11.38 -24.24
CA ARG A 47 56.02 12.29 -24.31
C ARG A 47 54.69 11.53 -24.31
N LEU A 48 54.58 10.43 -25.06
CA LEU A 48 53.40 9.57 -25.08
C LEU A 48 53.16 8.92 -23.72
N ALA A 49 54.21 8.46 -23.02
CA ALA A 49 54.10 7.92 -21.68
C ALA A 49 53.60 8.98 -20.68
N ARG A 50 54.13 10.21 -20.74
CA ARG A 50 53.70 11.32 -19.88
C ARG A 50 52.26 11.76 -20.18
N LEU A 51 51.94 11.99 -21.46
CA LEU A 51 50.61 12.41 -21.90
C LEU A 51 49.58 11.32 -21.62
N GLY A 52 49.88 10.07 -21.99
CA GLY A 52 49.05 8.90 -21.75
C GLY A 52 48.85 8.66 -20.26
N GLY A 53 49.86 8.82 -19.42
CA GLY A 53 49.70 8.72 -17.95
C GLY A 53 48.78 9.81 -17.39
N THR A 54 48.88 11.03 -17.91
CA THR A 54 48.01 12.15 -17.52
C THR A 54 46.55 11.89 -17.93
N LEU A 55 46.33 11.45 -19.17
CA LEU A 55 45.00 11.17 -19.71
C LEU A 55 44.39 9.86 -19.17
N ALA A 56 45.22 8.88 -18.82
CA ALA A 56 44.80 7.60 -18.21
C ALA A 56 44.36 7.75 -16.76
N THR A 57 44.66 8.88 -16.12
CA THR A 57 44.21 9.19 -14.77
C THR A 57 42.84 9.87 -14.88
N PRO A 58 41.73 9.12 -14.72
CA PRO A 58 40.42 9.70 -14.87
C PRO A 58 40.22 10.82 -13.85
N ALA A 59 39.70 11.98 -14.29
CA ALA A 59 39.16 12.98 -13.37
C ALA A 59 37.92 12.34 -12.72
N PRO A 60 37.96 11.97 -11.42
CA PRO A 60 36.92 11.13 -10.84
C PRO A 60 35.58 11.87 -10.84
N GLY A 61 34.55 11.29 -11.44
CA GLY A 61 33.18 11.78 -11.33
C GLY A 61 32.85 13.08 -12.09
N VAL A 62 33.66 13.49 -13.06
CA VAL A 62 33.49 14.82 -13.74
C VAL A 62 33.20 14.72 -15.24
N THR A 63 33.30 13.54 -15.86
CA THR A 63 33.20 13.40 -17.33
C THR A 63 31.83 12.86 -17.76
N PRO A 64 30.97 13.66 -18.42
CA PRO A 64 29.68 13.17 -18.92
C PRO A 64 29.88 12.31 -20.18
N LEU A 65 29.91 10.98 -20.00
CA LEU A 65 30.18 10.00 -21.07
C LEU A 65 29.08 9.91 -22.15
N THR A 66 27.96 10.60 -21.95
CA THR A 66 26.85 10.71 -22.91
C THR A 66 27.06 11.80 -23.96
N ASP A 67 27.88 12.81 -23.65
CA ASP A 67 28.05 14.01 -24.49
C ASP A 67 29.22 13.85 -25.48
N GLY A 68 30.22 13.02 -25.13
CA GLY A 68 31.36 12.69 -25.97
C GLY A 68 32.14 11.48 -25.46
N PRO A 69 32.99 10.87 -26.29
CA PRO A 69 33.79 9.72 -25.88
C PRO A 69 34.86 10.12 -24.86
N ALA A 70 35.09 9.27 -23.86
CA ALA A 70 36.22 9.38 -22.96
C ALA A 70 37.38 8.51 -23.42
N ALA A 71 38.60 9.01 -23.26
CA ALA A 71 39.81 8.24 -23.51
C ALA A 71 40.03 7.25 -22.35
N VAL A 72 39.73 5.97 -22.57
CA VAL A 72 39.81 4.92 -21.56
C VAL A 72 41.00 4.02 -21.83
N ARG A 73 41.84 3.81 -20.81
CA ARG A 73 43.00 2.93 -20.90
C ARG A 73 42.59 1.46 -21.02
N ILE A 74 43.19 0.76 -21.98
CA ILE A 74 43.04 -0.70 -22.17
C ILE A 74 44.32 -1.49 -21.85
N GLY A 75 45.47 -0.84 -21.84
CA GLY A 75 46.77 -1.50 -21.65
C GLY A 75 47.95 -0.57 -21.87
N ALA A 76 49.13 -1.14 -22.01
CA ALA A 76 50.37 -0.43 -22.37
C ALA A 76 50.95 -1.01 -23.66
N ALA A 77 51.27 -0.15 -24.62
CA ALA A 77 52.04 -0.52 -25.80
C ALA A 77 53.51 -0.61 -25.42
N SER A 78 54.17 -1.68 -25.85
CA SER A 78 55.58 -1.90 -25.60
C SER A 78 56.40 -1.72 -26.87
N THR A 79 57.45 -0.90 -26.77
CA THR A 79 58.40 -0.62 -27.86
C THR A 79 59.83 -0.79 -27.34
N PRO A 80 60.84 -0.93 -28.23
CA PRO A 80 62.24 -0.98 -27.81
C PRO A 80 62.69 0.22 -26.96
N ASP A 81 62.07 1.39 -27.17
CA ASP A 81 62.44 2.66 -26.56
C ASP A 81 61.63 2.98 -25.28
N GLY A 82 60.73 2.06 -24.88
CA GLY A 82 59.92 2.16 -23.67
C GLY A 82 58.44 1.85 -23.88
N ASP A 83 57.68 1.93 -22.79
CA ASP A 83 56.25 1.64 -22.76
C ASP A 83 55.42 2.92 -22.66
N PHE A 84 54.24 2.94 -23.29
CA PHE A 84 53.27 4.03 -23.14
C PHE A 84 51.82 3.51 -23.04
N PRO A 85 50.93 4.20 -22.29
CA PRO A 85 49.53 3.77 -22.16
C PRO A 85 48.76 3.86 -23.48
N VAL A 86 47.93 2.85 -23.75
CA VAL A 86 47.00 2.84 -24.90
C VAL A 86 45.61 3.18 -24.41
N LEU A 87 45.06 4.27 -24.97
CA LEU A 87 43.73 4.79 -24.66
C LEU A 87 42.83 4.63 -25.88
N VAL A 88 41.59 4.18 -25.66
CA VAL A 88 40.56 4.09 -26.71
C VAL A 88 39.33 4.90 -26.30
N PRO A 89 38.64 5.54 -27.26
CA PRO A 89 37.41 6.26 -26.99
C PRO A 89 36.28 5.27 -26.63
N LEU A 90 35.63 5.48 -25.48
CA LEU A 90 34.44 4.75 -25.06
C LEU A 90 33.34 5.73 -24.60
N GLY A 91 32.08 5.38 -24.83
CA GLY A 91 30.95 6.30 -24.64
C GLY A 91 30.75 7.21 -25.85
N GLY A 92 29.75 8.08 -25.81
CA GLY A 92 29.44 8.97 -26.94
C GLY A 92 29.32 8.25 -28.30
N GLY A 93 28.73 7.06 -28.34
CA GLY A 93 28.60 6.24 -29.56
C GLY A 93 29.87 5.48 -29.99
N HIS A 94 30.86 5.35 -29.11
CA HIS A 94 32.06 4.55 -29.33
C HIS A 94 32.03 3.27 -28.49
N HIS A 95 32.39 2.15 -29.12
CA HIS A 95 32.25 0.79 -28.62
C HIS A 95 33.58 0.04 -28.71
N LEU A 96 33.66 -1.14 -28.09
CA LEU A 96 34.84 -2.01 -28.13
C LEU A 96 34.45 -3.45 -28.50
N ALA A 97 35.18 -4.06 -29.43
CA ALA A 97 35.05 -5.48 -29.74
C ALA A 97 36.39 -6.20 -29.58
N VAL A 98 36.37 -7.35 -28.93
CA VAL A 98 37.52 -8.25 -28.77
C VAL A 98 37.25 -9.57 -29.48
N ASP A 99 38.19 -10.07 -30.27
CA ASP A 99 38.01 -11.31 -31.05
C ASP A 99 38.06 -12.61 -30.23
N THR A 100 38.37 -12.49 -28.95
CA THR A 100 38.48 -13.58 -27.98
C THR A 100 37.47 -13.35 -26.85
N ASP A 101 36.81 -14.39 -26.36
CA ASP A 101 35.82 -14.30 -25.29
C ASP A 101 36.46 -14.20 -23.88
N ALA A 102 35.62 -13.92 -22.88
CA ALA A 102 36.04 -13.75 -21.49
C ALA A 102 36.35 -15.06 -20.75
N ARG A 103 36.28 -16.24 -21.41
CA ARG A 103 36.87 -17.47 -20.83
C ARG A 103 38.39 -17.33 -20.75
N SER A 104 38.97 -16.44 -21.57
CA SER A 104 40.33 -15.96 -21.40
C SER A 104 40.44 -15.05 -20.18
N PRO A 105 41.29 -15.37 -19.18
CA PRO A 105 41.48 -14.54 -17.99
C PRO A 105 41.94 -13.10 -18.33
N LEU A 106 42.71 -12.93 -19.41
CA LEU A 106 43.17 -11.63 -19.88
C LEU A 106 42.00 -10.75 -20.34
N VAL A 107 41.07 -11.32 -21.10
CA VAL A 107 39.87 -10.60 -21.59
C VAL A 107 38.91 -10.31 -20.43
N ALA A 108 38.73 -11.28 -19.53
CA ALA A 108 37.93 -11.09 -18.32
C ALA A 108 38.47 -9.95 -17.44
N GLY A 109 39.78 -9.90 -17.23
CA GLY A 109 40.46 -8.83 -16.50
C GLY A 109 40.29 -7.47 -17.18
N LEU A 110 40.47 -7.41 -18.50
CA LEU A 110 40.24 -6.20 -19.30
C LEU A 110 38.82 -5.68 -19.15
N LEU A 111 37.79 -6.54 -19.31
CA LEU A 111 36.39 -6.14 -19.16
C LEU A 111 36.13 -5.52 -17.79
N ARG A 112 36.64 -6.14 -16.72
CA ARG A 112 36.47 -5.63 -15.36
C ARG A 112 37.20 -4.30 -15.15
N ALA A 113 38.40 -4.14 -15.70
CA ALA A 113 39.14 -2.89 -15.64
C ALA A 113 38.42 -1.77 -16.40
N LEU A 114 37.84 -2.07 -17.57
CA LEU A 114 37.05 -1.13 -18.36
C LEU A 114 35.78 -0.69 -17.65
N VAL A 115 35.02 -1.65 -17.09
CA VAL A 115 33.83 -1.36 -16.28
C VAL A 115 34.20 -0.45 -15.11
N LEU A 116 35.25 -0.78 -14.36
CA LEU A 116 35.69 0.03 -13.22
C LEU A 116 36.05 1.46 -13.64
N ARG A 117 36.77 1.63 -14.77
CA ARG A 117 37.19 2.94 -15.27
C ARG A 117 36.02 3.78 -15.74
N LEU A 118 35.11 3.21 -16.55
CA LEU A 118 33.93 3.91 -17.04
C LEU A 118 33.06 4.42 -15.88
N VAL A 119 32.85 3.56 -14.88
CA VAL A 119 32.08 3.90 -13.68
C VAL A 119 32.81 4.94 -12.82
N ALA A 120 34.14 4.91 -12.73
CA ALA A 120 34.92 5.90 -11.99
C ALA A 120 35.03 7.27 -12.70
N THR A 121 35.00 7.30 -14.04
CA THR A 121 35.08 8.54 -14.83
C THR A 121 33.81 9.37 -14.81
N ALA A 122 32.66 8.70 -14.73
CA ALA A 122 31.36 9.35 -14.85
C ALA A 122 30.85 9.88 -13.51
N PRO A 123 30.08 10.98 -13.51
CA PRO A 123 29.36 11.41 -12.32
C PRO A 123 28.48 10.28 -11.77
N PRO A 124 28.34 10.16 -10.43
CA PRO A 124 27.54 9.10 -9.84
C PRO A 124 26.11 9.03 -10.40
N GLY A 125 25.66 7.83 -10.76
CA GLY A 125 24.34 7.59 -11.35
C GLY A 125 24.22 7.87 -12.86
N GLN A 126 25.28 8.37 -13.52
CA GLN A 126 25.27 8.59 -14.98
C GLN A 126 25.71 7.40 -15.82
N VAL A 127 26.22 6.33 -15.21
CA VAL A 127 26.56 5.08 -15.91
C VAL A 127 25.81 3.94 -15.27
N ARG A 128 25.11 3.16 -16.10
CA ARG A 128 24.54 1.87 -15.73
C ARG A 128 25.25 0.79 -16.51
N VAL A 129 25.50 -0.35 -15.88
CA VAL A 129 26.20 -1.47 -16.50
C VAL A 129 25.30 -2.70 -16.50
N ALA A 130 25.05 -3.23 -17.68
CA ALA A 130 24.26 -4.44 -17.89
C ALA A 130 25.17 -5.53 -18.44
N GLY A 131 25.41 -6.57 -17.63
CA GLY A 131 26.27 -7.70 -18.00
C GLY A 131 25.49 -8.81 -18.68
N ILE A 132 26.08 -9.45 -19.69
CA ILE A 132 25.64 -10.71 -20.28
C ILE A 132 26.79 -11.70 -20.10
N ASP A 133 26.60 -12.71 -19.25
CA ASP A 133 27.61 -13.72 -18.95
C ASP A 133 27.05 -15.15 -18.93
N THR A 134 26.51 -15.56 -20.08
CA THR A 134 26.03 -16.92 -20.30
C THR A 134 27.16 -17.94 -20.36
N ALA A 135 28.36 -17.52 -20.80
CA ALA A 135 29.51 -18.41 -20.98
C ALA A 135 30.16 -18.85 -19.65
N ALA A 136 30.16 -17.97 -18.64
CA ALA A 136 30.74 -18.26 -17.32
C ALA A 136 29.71 -18.18 -16.17
N LEU A 137 28.42 -18.14 -16.49
CA LEU A 137 27.31 -18.08 -15.53
C LEU A 137 27.49 -16.96 -14.47
N GLY A 138 27.88 -15.78 -14.94
CA GLY A 138 28.11 -14.60 -14.08
C GLY A 138 29.48 -14.54 -13.39
N ALA A 139 30.31 -15.59 -13.46
CA ALA A 139 31.60 -15.63 -12.79
C ALA A 139 32.58 -14.54 -13.26
N THR A 140 32.44 -14.05 -14.50
CA THR A 140 33.26 -12.96 -15.05
C THR A 140 33.12 -11.67 -14.22
N PHE A 141 31.94 -11.44 -13.65
CA PHE A 141 31.64 -10.27 -12.82
C PHE A 141 31.91 -10.49 -11.32
N GLY A 142 32.32 -11.70 -10.92
CA GLY A 142 32.57 -12.06 -9.52
C GLY A 142 33.50 -11.08 -8.77
N PRO A 143 34.67 -10.70 -9.32
CA PRO A 143 35.55 -9.72 -8.68
C PRO A 143 34.96 -8.31 -8.54
N LEU A 144 33.88 -7.99 -9.27
CA LEU A 144 33.14 -6.73 -9.16
C LEU A 144 31.95 -6.82 -8.17
N ARG A 145 31.85 -7.92 -7.40
CA ARG A 145 30.78 -8.14 -6.42
C ARG A 145 30.52 -6.97 -5.48
N PRO A 146 31.53 -6.24 -4.93
CA PRO A 146 31.25 -5.07 -4.10
C PRO A 146 30.42 -3.99 -4.80
N LEU A 147 30.59 -3.80 -6.12
CA LEU A 147 29.80 -2.84 -6.90
C LEU A 147 28.38 -3.35 -7.17
N LEU A 148 28.20 -4.66 -7.37
CA LEU A 148 26.89 -5.30 -7.45
C LEU A 148 26.12 -5.15 -6.12
N ASP A 149 26.77 -5.47 -5.00
CA ASP A 149 26.18 -5.36 -3.66
C ASP A 149 25.85 -3.90 -3.28
N ALA A 150 26.63 -2.94 -3.79
CA ALA A 150 26.39 -1.51 -3.61
C ALA A 150 25.30 -0.93 -4.53
N GLY A 151 24.73 -1.74 -5.45
CA GLY A 151 23.72 -1.30 -6.41
C GLY A 151 24.26 -0.43 -7.56
N VAL A 152 25.57 -0.44 -7.78
CA VAL A 152 26.22 0.34 -8.86
C VAL A 152 26.17 -0.41 -10.19
N LEU A 153 26.15 -1.74 -10.15
CA LEU A 153 26.01 -2.62 -11.33
C LEU A 153 24.74 -3.45 -11.19
N ASP A 154 24.08 -3.74 -12.31
CA ASP A 154 22.98 -4.70 -12.34
C ASP A 154 23.53 -6.15 -12.37
N PRO A 155 22.84 -7.14 -11.79
CA PRO A 155 23.22 -8.55 -11.93
C PRO A 155 23.35 -8.95 -13.40
N PRO A 156 24.40 -9.70 -13.79
CA PRO A 156 24.55 -10.11 -15.18
C PRO A 156 23.47 -11.12 -15.56
N ALA A 157 22.95 -11.01 -16.78
CA ALA A 157 22.10 -12.02 -17.39
C ALA A 157 22.90 -13.30 -17.65
N THR A 158 22.38 -14.43 -17.17
CA THR A 158 23.03 -15.75 -17.25
C THR A 158 22.19 -16.78 -18.02
N SER A 159 20.92 -16.49 -18.28
CA SER A 159 20.01 -17.32 -19.10
C SER A 159 19.55 -16.61 -20.37
N GLU A 160 19.04 -17.37 -21.35
CA GLU A 160 18.53 -16.81 -22.62
C GLU A 160 17.34 -15.86 -22.42
N ALA A 161 16.44 -16.19 -21.47
CA ALA A 161 15.32 -15.32 -21.10
C ALA A 161 15.79 -13.99 -20.50
N GLU A 162 16.77 -14.04 -19.59
CA GLU A 162 17.38 -12.84 -19.01
C GLU A 162 18.10 -11.98 -20.05
N VAL A 163 18.82 -12.61 -20.98
CA VAL A 163 19.50 -11.90 -22.08
C VAL A 163 18.48 -11.19 -22.97
N THR A 164 17.38 -11.88 -23.31
CA THR A 164 16.30 -11.30 -24.12
C THR A 164 15.71 -10.07 -23.44
N ALA A 165 15.35 -10.18 -22.15
CA ALA A 165 14.79 -9.09 -21.37
C ALA A 165 15.76 -7.91 -21.20
N LEU A 166 17.04 -8.20 -20.98
CA LEU A 166 18.09 -7.18 -20.88
C LEU A 166 18.24 -6.40 -22.18
N LEU A 167 18.23 -7.09 -23.32
CA LEU A 167 18.32 -6.43 -24.64
C LEU A 167 17.04 -5.67 -25.00
N ASP A 168 15.86 -6.15 -24.59
CA ASP A 168 14.61 -5.39 -24.70
C ASP A 168 14.70 -4.06 -23.91
N ALA A 169 15.19 -4.13 -22.67
CA ALA A 169 15.41 -2.96 -21.83
C ALA A 169 16.47 -2.02 -22.43
N ALA A 170 17.54 -2.56 -23.02
CA ALA A 170 18.59 -1.77 -23.66
C ALA A 170 18.09 -1.02 -24.90
N GLU A 171 17.24 -1.65 -25.72
CA GLU A 171 16.59 -1.00 -26.86
C GLU A 171 15.60 0.08 -26.43
N GLN A 172 14.81 -0.18 -25.38
CA GLN A 172 13.91 0.81 -24.80
C GLN A 172 14.70 2.01 -24.24
N HIS A 173 15.80 1.75 -23.54
CA HIS A 173 16.71 2.78 -23.07
C HIS A 173 17.25 3.62 -24.23
N ALA A 174 17.76 2.99 -25.29
CA ALA A 174 18.28 3.70 -26.46
C ALA A 174 17.22 4.62 -27.10
N ARG A 175 15.99 4.12 -27.27
CA ARG A 175 14.87 4.91 -27.81
C ARG A 175 14.51 6.06 -26.86
N ALA A 176 14.42 5.82 -25.56
CA ALA A 176 14.10 6.85 -24.57
C ALA A 176 15.18 7.94 -24.52
N ALA A 177 16.46 7.56 -24.56
CA ALA A 177 17.59 8.50 -24.54
C ALA A 177 17.60 9.42 -25.76
N GLN A 178 17.32 8.87 -26.96
CA GLN A 178 17.23 9.64 -28.21
C GLN A 178 16.16 10.74 -28.16
N HIS A 179 15.02 10.46 -27.51
CA HIS A 179 13.92 11.42 -27.37
C HIS A 179 14.03 12.31 -26.10
N GLY A 180 14.94 11.98 -25.19
CA GLY A 180 15.15 12.67 -23.92
C GLY A 180 16.04 13.91 -24.01
N ARG A 181 15.95 14.80 -23.01
CA ARG A 181 16.86 15.94 -22.86
C ARG A 181 18.29 15.45 -22.58
N PRO A 182 19.33 16.01 -23.23
CA PRO A 182 20.73 15.58 -23.04
C PRO A 182 21.17 15.52 -21.57
N THR A 183 20.77 16.52 -20.76
CA THR A 183 21.12 16.63 -19.34
C THR A 183 20.52 15.56 -18.43
N ALA A 184 19.59 14.74 -18.93
CA ALA A 184 18.91 13.68 -18.20
C ALA A 184 19.30 12.27 -18.68
N ARG A 185 20.23 12.17 -19.65
CA ARG A 185 20.71 10.89 -20.18
C ARG A 185 21.70 10.25 -19.20
N HIS A 186 21.68 8.93 -19.12
CA HIS A 186 22.71 8.12 -18.48
C HIS A 186 23.23 7.14 -19.53
N LEU A 187 24.52 6.85 -19.50
CA LEU A 187 25.15 5.88 -20.39
C LEU A 187 24.81 4.45 -19.93
N LEU A 188 24.22 3.65 -20.81
CA LEU A 188 24.09 2.21 -20.62
C LEU A 188 25.31 1.49 -21.24
N VAL A 189 26.12 0.85 -20.41
CA VAL A 189 27.24 0.01 -20.83
C VAL A 189 26.77 -1.45 -20.86
N VAL A 190 26.60 -2.00 -22.06
CA VAL A 190 26.26 -3.41 -22.27
C VAL A 190 27.55 -4.21 -22.43
N VAL A 191 27.78 -5.16 -21.54
CA VAL A 191 29.02 -5.95 -21.49
C VAL A 191 28.71 -7.41 -21.79
N ALA A 192 29.05 -7.87 -23.01
CA ALA A 192 28.86 -9.26 -23.44
C ALA A 192 30.19 -10.03 -23.35
N THR A 193 30.24 -10.99 -22.42
CA THR A 193 31.44 -11.79 -22.12
C THR A 193 31.75 -12.89 -23.14
N ALA A 194 30.83 -13.13 -24.06
CA ALA A 194 31.01 -13.91 -25.28
C ALA A 194 30.00 -13.44 -26.34
N ALA A 195 30.22 -13.79 -27.60
CA ALA A 195 29.27 -13.52 -28.66
C ALA A 195 27.98 -14.34 -28.40
N PRO A 196 26.81 -13.69 -28.22
CA PRO A 196 25.56 -14.40 -28.00
C PRO A 196 25.05 -15.04 -29.31
N PRO A 197 23.96 -15.82 -29.26
CA PRO A 197 23.35 -16.41 -30.47
C PRO A 197 23.04 -15.35 -31.55
N PRO A 198 22.94 -15.75 -32.84
CA PRO A 198 22.88 -14.81 -33.97
C PRO A 198 21.80 -13.72 -33.86
N ARG A 199 20.62 -14.06 -33.32
CA ARG A 199 19.53 -13.11 -33.09
C ARG A 199 19.94 -11.98 -32.14
N GLU A 200 20.47 -12.34 -30.97
CA GLU A 200 20.88 -11.37 -29.94
C GLU A 200 22.14 -10.62 -30.36
N LEU A 201 23.04 -11.26 -31.13
CA LEU A 201 24.21 -10.60 -31.70
C LEU A 201 23.81 -9.52 -32.71
N ALA A 202 22.80 -9.76 -33.54
CA ALA A 202 22.27 -8.75 -34.47
C ALA A 202 21.67 -7.55 -33.72
N ARG A 203 21.02 -7.77 -32.57
CA ARG A 203 20.48 -6.70 -31.72
C ARG A 203 21.58 -5.87 -31.06
N LEU A 204 22.62 -6.52 -30.53
CA LEU A 204 23.82 -5.83 -30.03
C LEU A 204 24.48 -5.00 -31.14
N ALA A 205 24.63 -5.56 -32.34
CA ALA A 205 25.15 -4.82 -33.48
C ALA A 205 24.28 -3.59 -33.80
N ALA A 206 22.95 -3.73 -33.81
CA ALA A 206 22.05 -2.60 -34.02
C ALA A 206 22.23 -1.48 -32.97
N LEU A 207 22.44 -1.83 -31.69
CA LEU A 207 22.74 -0.85 -30.64
C LEU A 207 24.03 -0.06 -30.93
N THR A 208 25.04 -0.69 -31.54
CA THR A 208 26.29 0.02 -31.93
C THR A 208 26.10 1.01 -33.09
N HIS A 209 25.02 0.88 -33.87
CA HIS A 209 24.68 1.81 -34.95
C HIS A 209 23.71 2.92 -34.51
N ALA A 210 23.22 2.88 -33.27
CA ALA A 210 22.21 3.82 -32.77
C ALA A 210 22.75 5.25 -32.54
N GLY A 211 24.07 5.43 -32.63
CA GLY A 211 24.75 6.71 -32.52
C GLY A 211 24.85 7.27 -31.10
N PRO A 212 25.52 8.42 -30.90
CA PRO A 212 25.79 8.98 -29.57
C PRO A 212 24.52 9.34 -28.78
N ALA A 213 23.44 9.76 -29.46
CA ALA A 213 22.18 10.13 -28.82
C ALA A 213 21.46 8.97 -28.12
N ALA A 214 21.79 7.72 -28.48
CA ALA A 214 21.26 6.53 -27.83
C ALA A 214 21.85 6.30 -26.43
N ALA A 215 22.95 6.96 -26.08
CA ALA A 215 23.63 6.80 -24.80
C ALA A 215 23.95 5.32 -24.46
N VAL A 216 24.30 4.51 -25.47
CA VAL A 216 24.72 3.11 -25.29
C VAL A 216 26.20 2.97 -25.63
N CYS A 217 26.93 2.23 -24.80
CA CYS A 217 28.28 1.74 -25.07
C CYS A 217 28.26 0.22 -25.01
N VAL A 218 28.87 -0.46 -25.99
CA VAL A 218 28.85 -1.93 -26.08
C VAL A 218 30.29 -2.41 -25.97
N LEU A 219 30.53 -3.30 -25.02
CA LEU A 219 31.78 -4.04 -24.87
C LEU A 219 31.49 -5.49 -25.24
N LEU A 220 31.84 -5.87 -26.47
CA LEU A 220 31.57 -7.20 -27.02
C LEU A 220 32.86 -8.01 -27.10
N THR A 221 32.81 -9.27 -26.68
CA THR A 221 33.96 -10.19 -26.78
C THR A 221 33.58 -11.44 -27.58
N GLY A 222 34.58 -12.13 -28.12
CA GLY A 222 34.38 -13.21 -29.10
C GLY A 222 33.88 -12.75 -30.47
N HIS A 223 34.12 -11.49 -30.86
CA HIS A 223 33.69 -10.93 -32.15
C HIS A 223 34.83 -10.24 -32.92
N PRO A 224 35.04 -10.55 -34.21
CA PRO A 224 34.33 -11.55 -35.00
C PRO A 224 34.69 -12.99 -34.57
N SER A 225 33.75 -13.93 -34.76
CA SER A 225 33.99 -15.35 -34.51
C SER A 225 35.15 -15.86 -35.39
N ARG A 226 36.06 -16.64 -34.81
CA ARG A 226 37.17 -17.27 -35.54
C ARG A 226 36.74 -18.55 -36.30
N LEU A 227 35.46 -18.93 -36.23
CA LEU A 227 34.93 -20.11 -36.91
C LEU A 227 34.78 -19.86 -38.42
N PRO A 228 35.26 -20.76 -39.30
CA PRO A 228 35.12 -20.61 -40.75
C PRO A 228 33.63 -20.68 -41.17
N GLY A 229 33.15 -19.68 -41.92
CA GLY A 229 31.85 -19.72 -42.61
C GLY A 229 30.72 -18.87 -42.02
N GLU A 230 30.91 -18.23 -40.86
CA GLU A 230 29.93 -17.31 -40.28
C GLU A 230 30.25 -15.85 -40.67
N THR A 231 29.38 -15.23 -41.48
CA THR A 231 29.40 -13.77 -41.70
C THR A 231 28.81 -13.07 -40.48
N ALA A 232 29.67 -12.53 -39.61
CA ALA A 232 29.25 -11.75 -38.46
C ALA A 232 28.71 -10.36 -38.88
N PRO A 233 27.68 -9.83 -38.19
CA PRO A 233 27.14 -8.51 -38.52
C PRO A 233 28.19 -7.41 -38.26
N PRO A 234 28.30 -6.39 -39.13
CA PRO A 234 29.24 -5.29 -38.93
C PRO A 234 28.81 -4.42 -37.75
N LEU A 235 29.77 -4.03 -36.92
CA LEU A 235 29.54 -3.14 -35.78
C LEU A 235 29.79 -1.67 -36.16
N GLY A 236 28.96 -0.76 -35.64
CA GLY A 236 29.11 0.68 -35.79
C GLY A 236 30.06 1.25 -34.73
N GLY A 237 30.85 2.27 -35.08
CA GLY A 237 31.64 3.04 -34.11
C GLY A 237 32.48 2.18 -33.14
N THR A 238 33.03 1.05 -33.59
CA THR A 238 33.68 0.07 -32.71
C THR A 238 35.19 0.02 -32.93
N THR A 239 35.97 0.12 -31.86
CA THR A 239 37.41 -0.17 -31.88
C THR A 239 37.63 -1.67 -31.76
N ALA A 240 38.37 -2.28 -32.69
CA ALA A 240 38.62 -3.73 -32.70
C ALA A 240 39.94 -4.07 -32.00
N VAL A 241 39.92 -5.07 -31.11
CA VAL A 241 41.10 -5.60 -30.41
C VAL A 241 41.25 -7.07 -30.74
N ARG A 242 42.43 -7.46 -31.25
CA ARG A 242 42.73 -8.84 -31.64
C ARG A 242 43.83 -9.41 -30.75
N LEU A 243 43.56 -10.52 -30.06
CA LEU A 243 44.57 -11.16 -29.21
C LEU A 243 45.46 -12.09 -30.04
N ASN A 244 46.77 -11.91 -29.92
CA ASN A 244 47.79 -12.78 -30.50
C ASN A 244 48.79 -13.21 -29.42
N GLN A 245 48.82 -14.51 -29.09
CA GLN A 245 49.68 -15.18 -28.11
C GLN A 245 50.47 -14.26 -27.14
N GLY A 246 49.78 -13.68 -26.15
CA GLY A 246 50.38 -12.91 -25.06
C GLY A 246 50.30 -11.38 -25.18
N TYR A 247 49.91 -10.84 -26.34
CA TYR A 247 49.67 -9.41 -26.54
C TYR A 247 48.43 -9.17 -27.40
N ALA A 248 47.96 -7.92 -27.44
CA ALA A 248 46.84 -7.49 -28.25
C ALA A 248 47.29 -6.54 -29.35
N HIS A 249 46.67 -6.66 -30.51
CA HIS A 249 46.74 -5.69 -31.58
C HIS A 249 45.48 -4.82 -31.53
N VAL A 250 45.66 -3.51 -31.44
CA VAL A 250 44.54 -2.54 -31.31
C VAL A 250 44.35 -1.85 -32.64
N GLY A 251 43.16 -2.02 -33.24
CA GLY A 251 42.77 -1.35 -34.47
C GLY A 251 42.52 0.14 -34.27
N ASP A 252 42.25 0.85 -35.37
CA ASP A 252 41.99 2.28 -35.32
C ASP A 252 40.67 2.60 -34.62
N PRO A 253 40.67 3.56 -33.67
CA PRO A 253 39.46 4.08 -33.10
C PRO A 253 38.61 4.85 -34.11
N PRO A 254 37.27 4.81 -33.99
CA PRO A 254 36.39 5.64 -34.81
C PRO A 254 36.72 7.13 -34.65
N GLY A 255 36.85 7.83 -35.78
CA GLY A 255 37.10 9.28 -35.82
C GLY A 255 38.51 9.74 -35.42
N VAL A 256 39.33 8.87 -34.81
CA VAL A 256 40.67 9.21 -34.31
C VAL A 256 41.65 8.06 -34.57
N PRO A 257 42.08 7.82 -35.83
CA PRO A 257 42.92 6.67 -36.16
C PRO A 257 44.35 6.83 -35.61
N PHE A 258 44.96 5.72 -35.20
CA PHE A 258 46.36 5.62 -34.81
C PHE A 258 47.29 5.60 -36.03
N SER A 259 46.84 5.07 -37.16
CA SER A 259 47.60 5.02 -38.40
C SER A 259 46.83 5.61 -39.60
N ALA A 260 47.56 6.09 -40.59
CA ALA A 260 46.97 6.71 -41.77
C ALA A 260 46.34 5.69 -42.75
N ASP A 261 46.77 4.43 -42.68
CA ASP A 261 46.36 3.36 -43.59
C ASP A 261 45.25 2.47 -43.03
N GLY A 262 44.72 2.78 -41.85
CA GLY A 262 43.65 1.98 -41.24
C GLY A 262 44.15 0.72 -40.53
N SER A 263 45.47 0.53 -40.44
CA SER A 263 46.06 -0.70 -39.90
C SER A 263 45.99 -0.79 -38.38
N GLY A 264 45.66 0.30 -37.67
CA GLY A 264 45.69 0.36 -36.21
C GLY A 264 47.06 0.72 -35.61
N LEU A 265 47.19 0.49 -34.31
CA LEU A 265 48.40 0.78 -33.55
C LEU A 265 49.51 -0.22 -33.88
N ALA A 266 50.59 0.29 -34.45
CA ALA A 266 51.78 -0.49 -34.85
C ALA A 266 52.70 -0.89 -33.67
N ALA A 267 52.13 -1.22 -32.51
CA ALA A 267 52.86 -1.68 -31.33
C ALA A 267 52.07 -2.76 -30.58
N PRO A 268 52.73 -3.82 -30.07
CA PRO A 268 52.06 -4.84 -29.27
C PRO A 268 51.58 -4.24 -27.94
N VAL A 269 50.31 -4.50 -27.60
CA VAL A 269 49.69 -3.96 -26.39
C VAL A 269 49.54 -5.05 -25.36
N LEU A 270 50.16 -4.86 -24.20
CA LEU A 270 49.86 -5.66 -23.01
C LEU A 270 48.59 -5.11 -22.37
N LEU A 271 47.51 -5.90 -22.41
CA LEU A 271 46.24 -5.52 -21.81
C LEU A 271 46.36 -5.41 -20.29
N ASP A 272 45.67 -4.43 -19.72
CA ASP A 272 45.60 -4.32 -18.26
C ASP A 272 44.88 -5.54 -17.68
N GLY A 273 45.40 -6.04 -16.55
CA GLY A 273 44.81 -7.16 -15.82
C GLY A 273 43.68 -6.74 -14.89
N ASP A 274 43.39 -7.62 -13.94
CA ASP A 274 42.35 -7.40 -12.95
C ASP A 274 42.52 -6.09 -12.16
N PRO A 275 41.44 -5.32 -11.95
CA PRO A 275 41.50 -4.17 -11.06
C PRO A 275 41.84 -4.63 -9.62
N PRO A 276 42.65 -3.87 -8.88
CA PRO A 276 42.95 -4.21 -7.48
C PRO A 276 41.66 -4.29 -6.66
N PRO A 277 41.42 -5.35 -5.86
CA PRO A 277 40.19 -5.51 -5.07
C PRO A 277 39.91 -4.33 -4.12
N ALA A 278 40.97 -3.71 -3.59
CA ALA A 278 40.86 -2.52 -2.75
C ALA A 278 40.27 -1.32 -3.51
N SER A 279 40.60 -1.17 -4.80
CA SER A 279 40.04 -0.10 -5.66
C SER A 279 38.57 -0.35 -5.98
N VAL A 280 38.19 -1.60 -6.24
CA VAL A 280 36.79 -1.99 -6.47
C VAL A 280 35.95 -1.68 -5.23
N ARG A 281 36.42 -2.06 -4.03
CA ARG A 281 35.72 -1.79 -2.77
C ARG A 281 35.62 -0.30 -2.47
N ALA A 282 36.72 0.46 -2.60
CA ALA A 282 36.70 1.91 -2.36
C ALA A 282 35.73 2.64 -3.32
N LEU A 283 35.70 2.23 -4.59
CA LEU A 283 34.76 2.79 -5.56
C LEU A 283 33.30 2.41 -5.23
N ALA A 284 33.06 1.16 -4.81
CA ALA A 284 31.74 0.71 -4.38
C ALA A 284 31.23 1.47 -3.14
N GLU A 285 32.10 1.75 -2.18
CA GLU A 285 31.75 2.57 -1.01
C GLU A 285 31.41 4.02 -1.42
N HIS A 286 32.25 4.62 -2.28
CA HIS A 286 32.08 5.99 -2.75
C HIS A 286 30.79 6.16 -3.58
N LEU A 287 30.60 5.32 -4.58
CA LEU A 287 29.46 5.40 -5.50
C LEU A 287 28.19 4.83 -4.90
N GLY A 288 28.28 3.77 -4.10
CA GLY A 288 27.12 3.16 -3.44
C GLY A 288 26.36 4.15 -2.55
N ALA A 289 27.06 5.09 -1.90
CA ALA A 289 26.38 6.16 -1.14
C ALA A 289 25.59 7.12 -2.04
N ALA A 290 26.09 7.41 -3.24
CA ALA A 290 25.41 8.24 -4.21
C ALA A 290 24.26 7.49 -4.90
N THR A 291 24.44 6.22 -5.26
CA THR A 291 23.36 5.35 -5.76
C THR A 291 22.25 5.23 -4.73
N ARG A 292 22.56 4.95 -3.46
CA ARG A 292 21.56 4.94 -2.37
C ARG A 292 20.83 6.26 -2.21
N ARG A 293 21.51 7.41 -2.42
CA ARG A 293 20.88 8.75 -2.37
C ARG A 293 20.04 9.05 -3.61
N ALA A 294 20.44 8.58 -4.79
CA ALA A 294 19.68 8.73 -6.03
C ALA A 294 18.43 7.84 -6.04
N ASP A 295 18.55 6.64 -5.44
CA ASP A 295 17.45 5.70 -5.22
C ASP A 295 16.60 6.07 -3.99
N ALA A 296 17.12 6.91 -3.09
CA ALA A 296 16.35 7.39 -1.96
C ALA A 296 15.20 8.26 -2.47
N LEU A 297 13.99 7.74 -2.30
CA LEU A 297 12.75 8.47 -2.42
C LEU A 297 12.34 8.84 -1.00
N PRO A 298 12.66 10.06 -0.51
CA PRO A 298 12.12 10.51 0.75
C PRO A 298 10.63 10.84 0.59
N PHE A 299 9.86 10.68 1.65
CA PHE A 299 8.43 11.03 1.67
C PHE A 299 8.18 12.50 1.27
N THR A 300 9.11 13.40 1.59
CA THR A 300 9.04 14.82 1.25
C THR A 300 9.00 15.09 -0.26
N ASP A 301 9.53 14.20 -1.10
CA ASP A 301 9.47 14.32 -2.56
C ASP A 301 8.04 14.16 -3.11
N LEU A 302 7.14 13.58 -2.33
CA LEU A 302 5.72 13.47 -2.72
C LEU A 302 4.95 14.76 -2.48
N LEU A 303 5.47 15.64 -1.61
CA LEU A 303 4.76 16.81 -1.11
C LEU A 303 4.90 18.00 -2.07
N PRO A 304 3.87 18.86 -2.16
CA PRO A 304 3.98 20.10 -2.92
C PRO A 304 4.88 21.12 -2.20
N GLU A 305 5.51 22.03 -2.96
CA GLU A 305 6.30 23.14 -2.38
C GLU A 305 5.46 24.03 -1.45
N ARG A 306 4.20 24.26 -1.81
CA ARG A 306 3.24 25.03 -1.02
C ARG A 306 2.03 24.16 -0.70
N ARG A 307 1.71 24.06 0.59
CA ARG A 307 0.55 23.32 1.07
C ARG A 307 -0.75 24.02 0.68
N TRP A 308 -1.78 23.23 0.37
CA TRP A 308 -3.14 23.69 0.05
C TRP A 308 -3.20 24.72 -1.08
N ALA A 309 -2.27 24.63 -2.03
CA ALA A 309 -2.19 25.54 -3.16
C ALA A 309 -2.95 25.02 -4.40
N GLU A 310 -3.41 23.77 -4.38
CA GLU A 310 -4.11 23.15 -5.50
C GLU A 310 -5.62 23.18 -5.33
N SER A 311 -6.35 23.18 -6.44
CA SER A 311 -7.82 23.12 -6.47
C SER A 311 -8.32 21.75 -6.91
N ALA A 312 -9.26 21.21 -6.15
CA ALA A 312 -9.92 19.94 -6.41
C ALA A 312 -11.03 20.05 -7.48
N GLY A 313 -11.27 21.21 -8.09
CA GLY A 313 -12.39 21.42 -9.02
C GLY A 313 -12.44 20.38 -10.14
N ASN A 314 -11.30 20.13 -10.80
CA ASN A 314 -11.19 19.21 -11.94
C ASN A 314 -10.75 17.79 -11.56
N GLY A 315 -10.70 17.46 -10.27
CA GLY A 315 -10.19 16.19 -9.77
C GLY A 315 -9.12 16.38 -8.70
N LEU A 316 -8.62 15.27 -8.19
CA LEU A 316 -7.53 15.25 -7.22
C LEU A 316 -6.31 14.61 -7.88
N ARG A 317 -5.11 15.09 -7.58
CA ARG A 317 -3.87 14.45 -8.03
C ARG A 317 -2.83 14.43 -6.92
N THR A 318 -1.98 13.42 -6.95
CA THR A 318 -0.84 13.34 -6.03
C THR A 318 0.32 12.62 -6.68
N VAL A 319 1.54 13.07 -6.35
CA VAL A 319 2.76 12.33 -6.66
C VAL A 319 2.81 11.13 -5.73
N ILE A 320 3.10 9.95 -6.29
CA ILE A 320 3.11 8.69 -5.54
C ILE A 320 4.48 8.04 -5.47
N GLY A 321 5.47 8.58 -6.19
CA GLY A 321 6.79 7.99 -6.31
C GLY A 321 7.46 8.38 -7.61
N ARG A 322 8.39 7.56 -8.08
CA ARG A 322 9.07 7.75 -9.37
C ARG A 322 8.98 6.51 -10.26
N ALA A 323 8.77 6.73 -11.55
CA ALA A 323 8.99 5.75 -12.60
C ALA A 323 10.36 6.05 -13.23
N GLY A 324 11.36 5.21 -12.95
CA GLY A 324 12.76 5.56 -13.19
C GLY A 324 13.16 6.82 -12.41
N THR A 325 13.58 7.87 -13.11
CA THR A 325 13.96 9.16 -12.50
C THR A 325 12.82 10.18 -12.47
N SER A 326 11.69 9.91 -13.12
CA SER A 326 10.60 10.88 -13.27
C SER A 326 9.54 10.70 -12.18
N PRO A 327 9.05 11.77 -11.54
CA PRO A 327 7.95 11.68 -10.58
C PRO A 327 6.68 11.18 -11.29
N LEU A 328 6.02 10.19 -10.72
CA LEU A 328 4.76 9.65 -11.22
C LEU A 328 3.59 10.23 -10.41
N THR A 329 2.63 10.81 -11.12
CA THR A 329 1.43 11.41 -10.54
C THR A 329 0.22 10.55 -10.89
N LEU A 330 -0.60 10.22 -9.90
CA LEU A 330 -1.91 9.61 -10.10
C LEU A 330 -3.02 10.63 -9.86
N ALA A 331 -4.18 10.38 -10.45
CA ALA A 331 -5.33 11.25 -10.33
C ALA A 331 -6.63 10.50 -10.02
N PHE A 332 -7.52 11.19 -9.31
CA PHE A 332 -8.95 10.91 -9.26
C PHE A 332 -9.66 11.93 -10.17
N ASP A 333 -9.85 11.54 -11.42
CA ASP A 333 -10.47 12.36 -12.47
C ASP A 333 -11.52 11.55 -13.25
N ASP A 334 -11.93 12.04 -14.42
CA ASP A 334 -12.92 11.36 -15.26
C ASP A 334 -12.39 10.04 -15.87
N ALA A 335 -11.08 9.91 -16.06
CA ALA A 335 -10.44 8.72 -16.65
C ALA A 335 -10.16 7.65 -15.58
N THR A 336 -9.70 8.07 -14.40
CA THR A 336 -9.34 7.18 -13.29
C THR A 336 -10.11 7.52 -12.00
N PRO A 337 -11.46 7.44 -12.00
CA PRO A 337 -12.29 7.93 -10.89
C PRO A 337 -12.21 7.07 -9.62
N HIS A 338 -11.91 5.78 -9.77
CA HIS A 338 -11.84 4.79 -8.69
C HIS A 338 -10.62 3.90 -8.89
N TRP A 339 -9.99 3.47 -7.79
CA TRP A 339 -8.72 2.75 -7.81
C TRP A 339 -8.84 1.37 -7.16
N LEU A 340 -8.24 0.37 -7.78
CA LEU A 340 -8.15 -1.00 -7.26
C LEU A 340 -6.70 -1.28 -6.87
N VAL A 341 -6.45 -1.67 -5.62
CA VAL A 341 -5.10 -1.85 -5.08
C VAL A 341 -4.92 -3.28 -4.58
N GLY A 342 -3.97 -4.01 -5.16
CA GLY A 342 -3.68 -5.40 -4.83
C GLY A 342 -2.28 -5.58 -4.27
N GLY A 343 -2.10 -6.45 -3.28
CA GLY A 343 -0.76 -6.79 -2.77
C GLY A 343 -0.80 -7.79 -1.63
N ARG A 344 0.18 -8.71 -1.57
CA ARG A 344 0.28 -9.68 -0.45
C ARG A 344 0.56 -9.00 0.89
N THR A 345 0.36 -9.70 2.00
CA THR A 345 0.77 -9.20 3.33
C THR A 345 2.24 -8.77 3.32
N GLY A 346 2.51 -7.57 3.85
CA GLY A 346 3.86 -7.01 3.88
C GLY A 346 4.38 -6.44 2.55
N ALA A 347 3.54 -6.36 1.50
CA ALA A 347 3.93 -5.78 0.21
C ALA A 347 4.09 -4.24 0.22
N GLY A 348 3.76 -3.58 1.33
CA GLY A 348 3.75 -2.11 1.44
C GLY A 348 2.44 -1.44 1.03
N LYS A 349 1.33 -2.18 1.00
CA LYS A 349 0.00 -1.63 0.61
C LYS A 349 -0.46 -0.49 1.52
N THR A 350 -0.38 -0.69 2.84
CA THR A 350 -0.68 0.38 3.82
C THR A 350 0.21 1.58 3.58
N VAL A 351 1.54 1.37 3.48
CA VAL A 351 2.53 2.42 3.20
C VAL A 351 2.15 3.23 1.95
N PHE A 352 1.84 2.56 0.84
CA PHE A 352 1.39 3.20 -0.39
C PHE A 352 0.12 4.04 -0.19
N LEU A 353 -0.86 3.54 0.56
CA LEU A 353 -2.08 4.29 0.88
C LEU A 353 -1.76 5.53 1.75
N LEU A 354 -0.83 5.43 2.70
CA LEU A 354 -0.40 6.60 3.50
C LEU A 354 0.23 7.67 2.62
N ASP A 355 1.14 7.28 1.74
CA ASP A 355 1.82 8.17 0.80
C ASP A 355 0.81 8.94 -0.06
N VAL A 356 -0.18 8.22 -0.62
CA VAL A 356 -1.27 8.81 -1.41
C VAL A 356 -2.09 9.78 -0.56
N LEU A 357 -2.55 9.35 0.62
CA LEU A 357 -3.48 10.12 1.44
C LEU A 357 -2.85 11.40 1.98
N TYR A 358 -1.60 11.36 2.46
CA TYR A 358 -0.90 12.57 2.90
C TYR A 358 -0.47 13.45 1.73
N GLY A 359 -0.07 12.87 0.59
CA GLY A 359 0.22 13.63 -0.62
C GLY A 359 -0.99 14.46 -1.08
N LEU A 360 -2.19 13.86 -1.03
CA LEU A 360 -3.46 14.55 -1.27
C LEU A 360 -3.76 15.60 -0.19
N ALA A 361 -3.65 15.26 1.09
CA ALA A 361 -3.96 16.16 2.20
C ALA A 361 -3.02 17.37 2.29
N ALA A 362 -1.79 17.24 1.78
CA ALA A 362 -0.85 18.34 1.65
C ALA A 362 -1.21 19.28 0.49
N ARG A 363 -1.83 18.78 -0.59
CA ARG A 363 -2.18 19.56 -1.79
C ARG A 363 -3.52 20.27 -1.68
N TYR A 364 -4.51 19.65 -1.04
CA TYR A 364 -5.88 20.15 -0.97
C TYR A 364 -6.29 20.46 0.46
N PRO A 365 -6.99 21.58 0.75
CA PRO A 365 -7.49 21.86 2.08
C PRO A 365 -8.70 20.95 2.44
N PRO A 366 -9.04 20.79 3.74
CA PRO A 366 -10.18 19.98 4.18
C PRO A 366 -11.56 20.49 3.72
N ALA A 367 -11.61 21.72 3.19
CA ALA A 367 -12.78 22.29 2.52
C ALA A 367 -12.99 21.74 1.09
N GLU A 368 -11.93 21.19 0.48
CA GLU A 368 -11.95 20.63 -0.88
C GLU A 368 -11.75 19.11 -0.92
N LEU A 369 -11.23 18.51 0.14
CA LEU A 369 -11.00 17.06 0.27
C LEU A 369 -11.48 16.52 1.63
N GLN A 370 -12.22 15.42 1.59
CA GLN A 370 -12.63 14.64 2.76
C GLN A 370 -12.26 13.17 2.60
N LEU A 371 -11.88 12.54 3.72
CA LEU A 371 -11.44 11.16 3.76
C LEU A 371 -12.37 10.29 4.62
N TYR A 372 -12.74 9.14 4.08
CA TYR A 372 -13.43 8.06 4.77
C TYR A 372 -12.53 6.83 4.70
N LEU A 373 -12.05 6.35 5.85
CA LEU A 373 -11.02 5.32 5.90
C LEU A 373 -11.58 4.11 6.66
N LEU A 374 -11.58 2.93 6.03
CA LEU A 374 -12.04 1.69 6.61
C LEU A 374 -10.91 0.67 6.57
N ASP A 375 -10.53 0.15 7.73
CA ASP A 375 -9.65 -1.02 7.89
C ASP A 375 -10.44 -2.16 8.52
N PHE A 376 -10.43 -3.34 7.89
CA PHE A 376 -11.14 -4.54 8.35
C PHE A 376 -10.22 -5.56 9.07
N LYS A 377 -8.89 -5.39 9.05
CA LYS A 377 -7.94 -6.34 9.64
C LYS A 377 -7.17 -5.71 10.80
N GLU A 378 -6.65 -6.56 11.70
CA GLU A 378 -5.65 -6.19 12.72
C GLU A 378 -4.48 -5.45 12.06
N GLY A 379 -4.50 -4.14 12.22
CA GLY A 379 -3.67 -3.22 11.47
C GLY A 379 -3.84 -1.82 12.02
N VAL A 380 -2.73 -1.17 12.34
CA VAL A 380 -2.72 0.23 12.80
C VAL A 380 -2.82 1.23 11.63
N SER A 381 -3.22 0.77 10.45
CA SER A 381 -3.04 1.45 9.15
C SER A 381 -3.54 2.90 9.14
N PHE A 382 -4.70 3.17 9.76
CA PHE A 382 -5.27 4.52 9.77
C PHE A 382 -5.32 5.18 11.16
N THR A 383 -4.66 4.59 12.15
CA THR A 383 -4.61 5.15 13.53
C THR A 383 -3.91 6.50 13.59
N GLU A 384 -2.97 6.76 12.68
CA GLU A 384 -2.28 8.06 12.60
C GLU A 384 -3.19 9.21 12.17
N PHE A 385 -4.34 8.94 11.53
CA PHE A 385 -5.27 9.98 11.08
C PHE A 385 -6.18 10.50 12.19
N VAL A 386 -6.20 9.83 13.36
CA VAL A 386 -7.12 10.09 14.47
C VAL A 386 -6.38 10.58 15.72
N PRO A 387 -7.05 11.30 16.64
CA PRO A 387 -6.42 11.64 17.91
C PRO A 387 -6.19 10.38 18.76
N THR A 388 -5.09 10.36 19.50
CA THR A 388 -4.73 9.27 20.42
C THR A 388 -4.54 9.83 21.83
N GLY A 389 -4.46 8.96 22.85
CA GLY A 389 -4.17 9.40 24.22
C GLY A 389 -2.81 10.08 24.39
N ARG A 390 -1.85 9.83 23.49
CA ARG A 390 -0.50 10.43 23.53
C ARG A 390 -0.39 11.69 22.67
N ASP A 391 -1.20 11.78 21.62
CA ASP A 391 -1.14 12.87 20.65
C ASP A 391 -2.56 13.28 20.25
N PRO A 392 -3.01 14.48 20.65
CA PRO A 392 -4.36 14.95 20.38
C PRO A 392 -4.55 15.44 18.94
N SER A 393 -3.51 15.47 18.11
CA SER A 393 -3.61 15.89 16.71
C SER A 393 -4.26 14.82 15.84
N TRP A 394 -4.90 15.26 14.75
CA TRP A 394 -5.56 14.39 13.77
C TRP A 394 -5.46 15.03 12.39
N LEU A 395 -5.70 14.25 11.33
CA LEU A 395 -5.74 14.82 9.99
C LEU A 395 -7.08 15.54 9.74
N PRO A 396 -7.12 16.86 9.47
CA PRO A 396 -8.38 17.63 9.37
C PRO A 396 -9.35 17.17 8.27
N HIS A 397 -8.81 16.44 7.28
CA HIS A 397 -9.55 15.86 6.16
C HIS A 397 -10.35 14.62 6.55
N ALA A 398 -9.93 13.90 7.59
CA ALA A 398 -10.61 12.70 8.05
C ALA A 398 -12.01 13.05 8.58
N ARG A 399 -13.02 12.32 8.11
CA ARG A 399 -14.42 12.44 8.55
C ARG A 399 -14.88 11.22 9.30
N ALA A 400 -14.53 10.04 8.80
CA ALA A 400 -14.82 8.76 9.45
C ALA A 400 -13.61 7.84 9.31
N VAL A 401 -13.25 7.18 10.40
CA VAL A 401 -12.16 6.20 10.43
C VAL A 401 -12.64 4.96 11.17
N GLY A 402 -12.70 3.83 10.46
CA GLY A 402 -12.91 2.50 11.02
C GLY A 402 -11.58 1.80 11.22
N ILE A 403 -11.28 1.40 12.45
CA ILE A 403 -10.09 0.62 12.82
C ILE A 403 -10.58 -0.76 13.23
N GLU A 404 -10.06 -1.81 12.59
CA GLU A 404 -10.50 -3.19 12.84
C GLU A 404 -12.03 -3.29 12.84
N SER A 405 -12.63 -2.65 11.84
CA SER A 405 -14.07 -2.41 11.81
C SER A 405 -14.84 -3.62 11.31
N ASP A 406 -16.04 -3.82 11.82
CA ASP A 406 -16.92 -4.90 11.37
C ASP A 406 -17.60 -4.56 10.03
N ARG A 407 -18.08 -5.60 9.34
CA ARG A 407 -18.83 -5.51 8.08
C ARG A 407 -19.98 -4.49 8.13
N GLU A 408 -20.67 -4.41 9.25
CA GLU A 408 -21.84 -3.54 9.46
C GLU A 408 -21.46 -2.06 9.55
N TYR A 409 -20.29 -1.74 10.12
CA TYR A 409 -19.78 -0.37 10.09
C TYR A 409 -19.37 0.03 8.67
N GLY A 410 -18.71 -0.87 7.94
CA GLY A 410 -18.41 -0.65 6.53
C GLY A 410 -19.66 -0.41 5.68
N LEU A 411 -20.71 -1.22 5.88
CA LEU A 411 -22.02 -1.01 5.25
C LEU A 411 -22.65 0.34 5.66
N ALA A 412 -22.53 0.74 6.92
CA ALA A 412 -23.02 2.04 7.40
C ALA A 412 -22.31 3.21 6.69
N VAL A 413 -21.00 3.10 6.46
CA VAL A 413 -20.25 4.08 5.66
C VAL A 413 -20.72 4.11 4.21
N LEU A 414 -20.91 2.96 3.55
CA LEU A 414 -21.43 2.94 2.18
C LEU A 414 -22.83 3.57 2.07
N ARG A 415 -23.71 3.31 3.03
CA ARG A 415 -25.04 3.94 3.12
C ARG A 415 -24.92 5.47 3.28
N GLU A 416 -23.97 5.94 4.08
CA GLU A 416 -23.72 7.38 4.26
C GLU A 416 -23.19 8.04 2.98
N LEU A 417 -22.24 7.40 2.29
CA LEU A 417 -21.74 7.87 1.01
C LEU A 417 -22.85 7.92 -0.06
N ARG A 418 -23.79 6.96 -0.04
CA ARG A 418 -24.97 7.00 -0.93
C ARG A 418 -25.91 8.15 -0.60
N ARG A 419 -26.21 8.41 0.68
CA ARG A 419 -27.02 9.58 1.08
C ARG A 419 -26.34 10.87 0.65
N GLU A 420 -25.02 10.91 0.76
CA GLU A 420 -24.23 12.05 0.29
C GLU A 420 -24.33 12.23 -1.23
N ALA A 421 -24.15 11.16 -2.01
CA ALA A 421 -24.36 11.18 -3.45
C ALA A 421 -25.74 11.72 -3.83
N GLN A 422 -26.80 11.30 -3.13
CA GLN A 422 -28.17 11.78 -3.35
C GLN A 422 -28.34 13.27 -3.00
N ARG A 423 -27.74 13.73 -1.88
CA ARG A 423 -27.76 15.14 -1.50
C ARG A 423 -27.09 16.00 -2.58
N ARG A 424 -25.94 15.55 -3.09
CA ARG A 424 -25.20 16.22 -4.17
C ARG A 424 -25.98 16.21 -5.47
N ALA A 425 -26.60 15.10 -5.85
CA ALA A 425 -27.47 15.03 -7.03
C ALA A 425 -28.59 16.08 -6.97
N GLY A 426 -29.20 16.28 -5.80
CA GLY A 426 -30.18 17.35 -5.58
C GLY A 426 -29.59 18.76 -5.76
N ALA A 427 -28.35 18.99 -5.30
CA ALA A 427 -27.66 20.26 -5.50
C ALA A 427 -27.33 20.51 -6.98
N LEU A 428 -26.77 19.52 -7.68
CA LEU A 428 -26.45 19.60 -9.11
C LEU A 428 -27.71 19.92 -9.93
N LYS A 429 -28.82 19.24 -9.63
CA LYS A 429 -30.11 19.49 -10.29
C LYS A 429 -30.61 20.93 -10.12
N ARG A 430 -30.43 21.53 -8.93
CA ARG A 430 -30.81 22.93 -8.68
C ARG A 430 -29.99 23.93 -9.50
N HIS A 431 -28.76 23.59 -9.84
CA HIS A 431 -27.85 24.42 -10.64
C HIS A 431 -27.87 24.05 -12.14
N GLY A 432 -28.67 23.07 -12.57
CA GLY A 432 -28.75 22.65 -13.98
C GLY A 432 -27.50 21.97 -14.53
N VAL A 433 -26.64 21.45 -13.65
CA VAL A 433 -25.37 20.80 -14.01
C VAL A 433 -25.40 19.30 -13.73
N THR A 434 -24.46 18.56 -14.31
CA THR A 434 -24.41 17.09 -14.17
C THR A 434 -23.18 16.58 -13.41
N LYS A 435 -22.15 17.41 -13.24
CA LYS A 435 -20.93 17.06 -12.50
C LYS A 435 -20.62 18.08 -11.41
N LEU A 436 -19.98 17.60 -10.35
CA LEU A 436 -19.48 18.43 -9.25
C LEU A 436 -18.54 19.55 -9.74
N ALA A 437 -17.71 19.26 -10.74
CA ALA A 437 -16.77 20.21 -11.32
C ALA A 437 -17.45 21.45 -11.93
N ASP A 438 -18.73 21.33 -12.31
CA ASP A 438 -19.49 22.38 -12.97
C ASP A 438 -20.26 23.26 -11.97
N LEU A 439 -20.20 22.96 -10.66
CA LEU A 439 -20.86 23.79 -9.65
C LEU A 439 -20.18 25.17 -9.51
N PRO A 440 -20.96 26.22 -9.20
CA PRO A 440 -20.41 27.53 -8.84
C PRO A 440 -19.39 27.44 -7.70
N ARG A 441 -18.29 28.20 -7.80
CA ARG A 441 -17.17 28.17 -6.85
C ARG A 441 -17.53 28.62 -5.43
N ASP A 442 -18.60 29.37 -5.27
CA ASP A 442 -19.18 29.82 -4.00
C ASP A 442 -20.05 28.76 -3.31
N ASN A 443 -20.28 27.61 -3.96
CA ASN A 443 -20.88 26.42 -3.37
C ASN A 443 -19.92 25.21 -3.43
N PRO A 444 -18.71 25.30 -2.84
CA PRO A 444 -17.73 24.23 -2.93
C PRO A 444 -18.18 23.04 -2.07
N LEU A 445 -18.32 21.88 -2.71
CA LEU A 445 -18.48 20.62 -2.00
C LEU A 445 -17.17 19.84 -2.10
N PRO A 446 -16.56 19.42 -0.98
CA PRO A 446 -15.30 18.71 -1.02
C PRO A 446 -15.45 17.37 -1.76
N ARG A 447 -14.44 17.00 -2.53
CA ARG A 447 -14.34 15.64 -3.06
C ARG A 447 -14.12 14.67 -1.91
N ILE A 448 -14.72 13.48 -2.01
CA ILE A 448 -14.60 12.42 -1.03
C ILE A 448 -13.71 11.33 -1.61
N VAL A 449 -12.68 10.93 -0.88
CA VAL A 449 -11.94 9.69 -1.12
C VAL A 449 -12.28 8.71 -0.01
N ALA A 450 -12.92 7.60 -0.37
CA ALA A 450 -13.26 6.52 0.54
C ALA A 450 -12.33 5.33 0.28
N VAL A 451 -11.49 5.01 1.25
CA VAL A 451 -10.57 3.88 1.22
C VAL A 451 -11.16 2.73 2.01
N VAL A 452 -11.27 1.58 1.37
CA VAL A 452 -11.75 0.34 1.98
C VAL A 452 -10.62 -0.68 1.87
N ASP A 453 -9.81 -0.78 2.93
CA ASP A 453 -8.75 -1.77 3.02
C ASP A 453 -9.28 -3.12 3.48
N GLU A 454 -8.84 -4.17 2.81
CA GLU A 454 -9.43 -5.51 2.86
C GLU A 454 -10.94 -5.53 2.59
N PHE A 455 -11.37 -4.84 1.52
CA PHE A 455 -12.79 -4.73 1.16
C PHE A 455 -13.49 -6.09 0.96
N HIS A 456 -12.75 -7.18 0.68
CA HIS A 456 -13.32 -8.52 0.57
C HIS A 456 -14.01 -8.97 1.86
N VAL A 457 -13.59 -8.48 3.03
CA VAL A 457 -14.24 -8.76 4.32
C VAL A 457 -15.68 -8.28 4.34
N LEU A 458 -15.93 -7.07 3.79
CA LEU A 458 -17.29 -6.53 3.65
C LEU A 458 -18.20 -7.47 2.84
N LEU A 459 -17.62 -8.11 1.82
CA LEU A 459 -18.31 -8.95 0.84
C LEU A 459 -18.26 -10.44 1.18
N ALA A 460 -17.71 -10.82 2.33
CA ALA A 460 -17.57 -12.22 2.73
C ALA A 460 -18.95 -12.87 2.92
N GLY A 461 -19.09 -14.11 2.42
CA GLY A 461 -20.33 -14.88 2.46
C GLY A 461 -21.36 -14.45 1.38
N ASN A 462 -22.61 -14.90 1.55
CA ASN A 462 -23.72 -14.61 0.65
C ASN A 462 -25.00 -14.19 1.41
N ASP A 463 -24.82 -13.46 2.51
CA ASP A 463 -25.90 -12.94 3.34
C ASP A 463 -26.49 -11.63 2.78
N ALA A 464 -27.52 -11.08 3.45
CA ALA A 464 -28.15 -9.83 3.02
C ALA A 464 -27.19 -8.62 3.12
N LEU A 465 -26.26 -8.64 4.09
CA LEU A 465 -25.26 -7.58 4.28
C LEU A 465 -24.31 -7.53 3.08
N ALA A 466 -23.76 -8.68 2.67
CA ALA A 466 -22.89 -8.79 1.50
C ALA A 466 -23.62 -8.30 0.25
N ARG A 467 -24.85 -8.77 0.01
CA ARG A 467 -25.66 -8.37 -1.15
C ARG A 467 -25.90 -6.85 -1.20
N GLU A 468 -26.31 -6.25 -0.09
CA GLU A 468 -26.50 -4.79 -0.02
C GLU A 468 -25.18 -4.03 -0.21
N SER A 469 -24.07 -4.53 0.34
CA SER A 469 -22.76 -3.92 0.15
C SER A 469 -22.34 -3.92 -1.31
N VAL A 470 -22.58 -5.02 -2.04
CA VAL A 470 -22.34 -5.10 -3.48
C VAL A 470 -23.22 -4.10 -4.24
N ASP A 471 -24.51 -4.01 -3.91
CA ASP A 471 -25.44 -3.05 -4.55
C ASP A 471 -24.98 -1.60 -4.37
N LEU A 472 -24.55 -1.25 -3.15
CA LEU A 472 -24.06 0.09 -2.83
C LEU A 472 -22.72 0.39 -3.51
N LEU A 473 -21.79 -0.57 -3.53
CA LEU A 473 -20.52 -0.42 -4.24
C LEU A 473 -20.74 -0.22 -5.75
N GLU A 474 -21.62 -0.99 -6.37
CA GLU A 474 -21.97 -0.85 -7.78
C GLU A 474 -22.60 0.52 -8.07
N GLU A 475 -23.55 0.96 -7.24
CA GLU A 475 -24.16 2.29 -7.39
C GLU A 475 -23.13 3.42 -7.27
N LEU A 476 -22.27 3.35 -6.24
CA LEU A 476 -21.25 4.35 -5.96
C LEU A 476 -20.13 4.34 -7.00
N ALA A 477 -19.68 3.18 -7.49
CA ALA A 477 -18.66 3.09 -8.52
C ALA A 477 -19.17 3.64 -9.87
N ARG A 478 -20.45 3.39 -10.20
CA ARG A 478 -21.03 3.86 -11.46
C ARG A 478 -21.31 5.37 -11.48
N LYS A 479 -21.78 5.93 -10.37
CA LYS A 479 -22.24 7.33 -10.29
C LYS A 479 -21.31 8.27 -9.52
N GLY A 480 -20.41 7.71 -8.69
CA GLY A 480 -19.60 8.46 -7.73
C GLY A 480 -18.77 9.56 -8.35
N ARG A 481 -18.16 9.29 -9.52
CA ARG A 481 -17.35 10.28 -10.26
C ARG A 481 -18.05 11.63 -10.45
N SER A 482 -19.33 11.62 -10.86
CA SER A 482 -20.10 12.84 -11.14
C SER A 482 -20.40 13.63 -9.87
N TYR A 483 -20.46 12.94 -8.73
CA TYR A 483 -20.70 13.54 -7.41
C TYR A 483 -19.40 13.85 -6.65
N GLY A 484 -18.23 13.60 -7.25
CA GLY A 484 -16.92 13.73 -6.63
C GLY A 484 -16.72 12.80 -5.44
N ILE A 485 -17.25 11.57 -5.54
CA ILE A 485 -17.01 10.47 -4.60
C ILE A 485 -16.14 9.44 -5.31
N HIS A 486 -14.97 9.21 -4.75
CA HIS A 486 -13.92 8.34 -5.27
C HIS A 486 -13.72 7.17 -4.32
N LEU A 487 -13.54 5.97 -4.87
CA LEU A 487 -13.41 4.72 -4.11
C LEU A 487 -12.01 4.17 -4.34
N VAL A 488 -11.34 3.76 -3.26
CA VAL A 488 -10.11 2.98 -3.31
C VAL A 488 -10.41 1.65 -2.63
N LEU A 489 -10.48 0.58 -3.41
CA LEU A 489 -10.70 -0.77 -2.90
C LEU A 489 -9.35 -1.48 -2.85
N ALA A 490 -8.92 -1.85 -1.66
CA ALA A 490 -7.61 -2.45 -1.41
C ALA A 490 -7.77 -3.87 -0.86
N SER A 491 -7.00 -4.85 -1.37
CA SER A 491 -7.03 -6.20 -0.81
C SER A 491 -5.80 -7.07 -1.11
N GLN A 492 -5.59 -8.09 -0.28
CA GLN A 492 -4.63 -9.18 -0.52
C GLN A 492 -5.10 -10.20 -1.56
N SER A 493 -6.40 -10.45 -1.66
CA SER A 493 -6.96 -11.45 -2.57
C SER A 493 -8.24 -10.94 -3.20
N MET A 494 -8.34 -11.11 -4.53
CA MET A 494 -9.50 -10.72 -5.33
C MET A 494 -10.33 -11.93 -5.77
N THR A 495 -9.93 -13.14 -5.39
CA THR A 495 -10.54 -14.41 -5.85
C THR A 495 -11.45 -15.00 -4.79
N GLY A 496 -12.53 -15.66 -5.21
CA GLY A 496 -13.40 -16.45 -4.31
C GLY A 496 -14.42 -15.63 -3.52
N ILE A 497 -14.72 -14.40 -3.94
CA ILE A 497 -15.77 -13.58 -3.32
C ILE A 497 -17.13 -13.95 -3.93
N GLU A 498 -17.85 -14.87 -3.30
CA GLU A 498 -19.14 -15.40 -3.80
C GLU A 498 -20.18 -14.31 -4.10
N ALA A 499 -20.26 -13.29 -3.25
CA ALA A 499 -21.20 -12.18 -3.41
C ALA A 499 -21.00 -11.39 -4.72
N LEU A 500 -19.83 -11.49 -5.36
CA LEU A 500 -19.50 -10.81 -6.61
C LEU A 500 -19.76 -11.67 -7.87
N TYR A 501 -20.19 -12.93 -7.73
CA TYR A 501 -20.45 -13.79 -8.89
C TYR A 501 -21.48 -13.15 -9.84
N GLY A 502 -21.09 -12.99 -11.10
CA GLY A 502 -21.89 -12.34 -12.15
C GLY A 502 -21.95 -10.81 -12.10
N ARG A 503 -21.35 -10.16 -11.08
CA ARG A 503 -21.36 -8.69 -10.91
C ARG A 503 -19.99 -8.05 -10.81
N ALA A 504 -18.93 -8.85 -10.70
CA ALA A 504 -17.55 -8.36 -10.62
C ALA A 504 -17.20 -7.35 -11.73
N GLU A 505 -17.56 -7.63 -12.98
CA GLU A 505 -17.33 -6.72 -14.12
C GLU A 505 -18.09 -5.39 -14.01
N ALA A 506 -19.33 -5.41 -13.52
CA ALA A 506 -20.14 -4.19 -13.36
C ALA A 506 -19.52 -3.23 -12.33
N ILE A 507 -18.83 -3.78 -11.32
CA ILE A 507 -18.12 -3.01 -10.29
C ILE A 507 -16.71 -2.68 -10.76
N PHE A 508 -15.85 -3.69 -10.96
CA PHE A 508 -14.43 -3.52 -11.26
C PHE A 508 -14.16 -2.87 -12.62
N GLY A 509 -15.09 -2.95 -13.57
CA GLY A 509 -15.03 -2.19 -14.82
C GLY A 509 -15.06 -0.66 -14.61
N GLN A 510 -15.50 -0.17 -13.45
CA GLN A 510 -15.44 1.25 -13.08
C GLN A 510 -14.08 1.66 -12.44
N PHE A 511 -13.19 0.70 -12.19
CA PHE A 511 -11.87 0.89 -11.57
C PHE A 511 -10.77 0.77 -12.64
N ALA A 512 -10.71 1.79 -13.50
CA ALA A 512 -9.73 1.83 -14.59
C ALA A 512 -8.29 1.87 -14.09
N LEU A 513 -8.03 2.50 -12.94
CA LEU A 513 -6.72 2.52 -12.32
C LEU A 513 -6.53 1.31 -11.41
N ARG A 514 -5.53 0.49 -11.74
CA ARG A 514 -5.15 -0.68 -10.97
C ARG A 514 -3.71 -0.55 -10.50
N VAL A 515 -3.49 -0.75 -9.22
CA VAL A 515 -2.18 -0.70 -8.58
C VAL A 515 -1.85 -2.07 -8.03
N ALA A 516 -0.85 -2.74 -8.61
CA ALA A 516 -0.41 -4.05 -8.18
C ALA A 516 0.96 -3.93 -7.49
N LEU A 517 0.95 -4.09 -6.17
CA LEU A 517 2.14 -4.26 -5.34
C LEU A 517 2.66 -5.72 -5.44
N PRO A 518 3.83 -6.08 -4.85
CA PRO A 518 4.32 -7.45 -4.87
C PRO A 518 3.26 -8.48 -4.48
N GLY A 519 3.07 -9.51 -5.31
CA GLY A 519 2.04 -10.54 -5.11
C GLY A 519 0.60 -10.05 -5.31
N GLY A 520 0.41 -8.83 -5.82
CA GLY A 520 -0.88 -8.19 -6.05
C GLY A 520 -1.44 -8.37 -7.46
N GLY A 521 -0.89 -9.28 -8.28
CA GLY A 521 -1.31 -9.49 -9.67
C GLY A 521 -2.79 -9.82 -9.86
N GLY A 522 -3.51 -10.24 -8.80
CA GLY A 522 -4.95 -10.50 -8.84
C GLY A 522 -5.82 -9.26 -9.13
N VAL A 523 -5.27 -8.04 -9.10
CA VAL A 523 -5.97 -6.87 -9.62
C VAL A 523 -5.70 -6.64 -11.11
N LEU A 524 -4.70 -7.24 -11.74
CA LEU A 524 -4.44 -7.07 -13.18
C LEU A 524 -5.23 -8.09 -14.01
N ASP A 525 -5.14 -8.00 -15.35
CA ASP A 525 -5.63 -9.06 -16.22
C ASP A 525 -4.87 -10.37 -15.95
N GLN A 526 -5.52 -11.53 -16.17
CA GLN A 526 -4.91 -12.84 -15.91
C GLN A 526 -3.63 -13.08 -16.71
N LEU A 527 -3.50 -12.44 -17.88
CA LEU A 527 -2.31 -12.54 -18.74
C LEU A 527 -1.23 -11.51 -18.39
N ASN A 528 -1.48 -10.62 -17.42
CA ASN A 528 -0.54 -9.59 -17.01
C ASN A 528 0.22 -10.00 -15.74
N ASP A 529 1.46 -10.44 -15.92
CA ASP A 529 2.35 -10.91 -14.85
C ASP A 529 3.33 -9.83 -14.34
N ALA A 530 3.12 -8.55 -14.70
CA ALA A 530 4.03 -7.46 -14.37
C ALA A 530 4.31 -7.31 -12.85
N ALA A 531 3.39 -7.79 -12.00
CA ALA A 531 3.51 -7.74 -10.55
C ALA A 531 4.18 -8.97 -9.90
N ALA A 532 4.54 -10.01 -10.68
CA ALA A 532 5.01 -11.29 -10.15
C ALA A 532 6.37 -11.20 -9.44
N ALA A 533 7.29 -10.38 -9.94
CA ALA A 533 8.67 -10.28 -9.46
C ALA A 533 9.02 -8.90 -8.85
N LEU A 534 8.02 -8.13 -8.41
CA LEU A 534 8.25 -6.80 -7.84
C LEU A 534 8.92 -6.88 -6.45
N PRO A 535 9.95 -6.06 -6.17
CA PRO A 535 10.46 -5.87 -4.81
C PRO A 535 9.50 -5.04 -3.94
N VAL A 536 9.61 -5.15 -2.62
CA VAL A 536 8.89 -4.27 -1.68
C VAL A 536 9.32 -2.81 -1.90
N GLY A 537 8.37 -1.87 -1.78
CA GLY A 537 8.58 -0.46 -2.13
C GLY A 537 8.49 -0.17 -3.64
N SER A 538 7.90 -1.09 -4.40
CA SER A 538 7.58 -0.91 -5.81
C SER A 538 6.14 -1.33 -6.11
N ALA A 539 5.58 -0.79 -7.19
CA ALA A 539 4.23 -1.14 -7.65
C ALA A 539 4.14 -0.99 -9.18
N VAL A 540 3.30 -1.80 -9.80
CA VAL A 540 2.79 -1.56 -11.16
C VAL A 540 1.55 -0.70 -11.07
N VAL A 541 1.54 0.41 -11.81
CA VAL A 541 0.34 1.21 -12.07
C VAL A 541 -0.13 0.91 -13.48
N ASN A 542 -1.40 0.56 -13.61
CA ASN A 542 -2.07 0.30 -14.87
C ASN A 542 -3.33 1.17 -14.99
N THR A 543 -3.39 2.03 -16.01
CA THR A 543 -4.53 2.95 -16.24
C THR A 543 -5.58 2.39 -17.21
N ALA A 544 -5.43 1.14 -17.66
CA ALA A 544 -6.26 0.50 -18.66
C ALA A 544 -6.94 -0.77 -18.11
N ALA A 545 -7.44 -0.68 -16.87
CA ALA A 545 -8.16 -1.76 -16.20
C ALA A 545 -7.40 -3.10 -16.19
N GLY A 546 -6.07 -3.06 -15.98
CA GLY A 546 -5.23 -4.25 -15.83
C GLY A 546 -4.69 -4.84 -17.14
N ALA A 547 -5.04 -4.26 -18.31
CA ALA A 547 -4.64 -4.76 -19.61
C ALA A 547 -3.11 -4.74 -19.81
N VAL A 548 -2.59 -5.77 -20.47
CA VAL A 548 -1.16 -5.91 -20.80
C VAL A 548 -0.69 -4.73 -21.66
N GLY A 549 0.48 -4.17 -21.32
CA GLY A 549 1.14 -3.11 -22.10
C GLY A 549 0.76 -1.69 -21.70
N ALA A 550 -0.11 -1.53 -20.71
CA ALA A 550 -0.43 -0.23 -20.08
C ALA A 550 0.24 -0.07 -18.69
N ASP A 551 1.26 -0.87 -18.41
CA ASP A 551 1.91 -0.96 -17.11
C ASP A 551 3.05 0.06 -16.97
N THR A 552 3.05 0.78 -15.85
CA THR A 552 4.17 1.62 -15.42
C THR A 552 4.66 1.15 -14.07
N VAL A 553 5.91 0.68 -14.00
CA VAL A 553 6.54 0.31 -12.73
C VAL A 553 7.05 1.57 -12.04
N LEU A 554 6.68 1.73 -10.77
CA LEU A 554 7.15 2.81 -9.92
C LEU A 554 7.84 2.30 -8.66
N ARG A 555 8.66 3.17 -8.07
CA ARG A 555 9.18 3.07 -6.71
C ARG A 555 8.55 4.17 -5.87
N PHE A 556 8.11 3.85 -4.66
CA PHE A 556 7.50 4.78 -3.72
C PHE A 556 8.25 4.77 -2.38
N PRO A 557 8.24 5.88 -1.61
CA PRO A 557 8.94 5.97 -0.33
C PRO A 557 8.39 4.98 0.69
N ASP A 558 9.15 4.75 1.76
CA ASP A 558 8.63 4.05 2.94
C ASP A 558 8.11 5.09 3.96
N ALA A 559 6.81 5.36 3.90
CA ALA A 559 6.12 6.24 4.84
C ALA A 559 6.32 5.83 6.31
N HIS A 560 6.41 4.53 6.62
CA HIS A 560 6.65 4.07 8.00
C HIS A 560 8.06 4.40 8.47
N ALA A 561 9.06 4.28 7.58
CA ALA A 561 10.42 4.73 7.86
C ALA A 561 10.49 6.26 8.06
N ALA A 562 9.53 7.02 7.51
CA ALA A 562 9.39 8.47 7.63
C ALA A 562 8.36 8.91 8.71
N ALA A 563 8.11 8.10 9.74
CA ALA A 563 7.10 8.37 10.76
C ALA A 563 7.22 9.77 11.43
N ALA A 564 8.45 10.27 11.62
CA ALA A 564 8.67 11.61 12.16
C ALA A 564 8.21 12.72 11.20
N ASP A 565 8.47 12.57 9.89
CA ASP A 565 8.05 13.52 8.88
C ASP A 565 6.52 13.50 8.69
N LEU A 566 5.91 12.32 8.73
CA LEU A 566 4.45 12.17 8.73
C LEU A 566 3.80 12.85 9.94
N ALA A 567 4.33 12.62 11.14
CA ALA A 567 3.85 13.26 12.35
C ALA A 567 3.99 14.78 12.27
N ALA A 568 5.13 15.29 11.80
CA ALA A 568 5.37 16.72 11.61
C ALA A 568 4.39 17.33 10.59
N LEU A 569 4.13 16.64 9.47
CA LEU A 569 3.14 17.06 8.49
C LEU A 569 1.74 17.08 9.10
N ARG A 570 1.31 16.01 9.76
CA ARG A 570 0.01 15.92 10.42
C ARG A 570 -0.17 17.05 11.44
N HIS A 571 0.83 17.30 12.29
CA HIS A 571 0.81 18.39 13.26
C HIS A 571 0.61 19.73 12.57
N ALA A 572 1.37 19.99 11.50
CA ALA A 572 1.27 21.26 10.81
C ALA A 572 -0.08 21.44 10.09
N LEU A 573 -0.62 20.38 9.46
CA LEU A 573 -1.95 20.40 8.87
C LEU A 573 -3.04 20.59 9.93
N TRP A 574 -2.89 19.92 11.08
CA TRP A 574 -3.77 20.08 12.22
C TRP A 574 -3.76 21.51 12.74
N GLN A 575 -2.59 22.14 12.92
CA GLN A 575 -2.51 23.53 13.37
C GLN A 575 -3.09 24.52 12.36
N ALA A 576 -2.95 24.24 11.06
CA ALA A 576 -3.51 25.07 10.00
C ALA A 576 -5.02 24.87 9.77
N ARG A 577 -5.67 23.92 10.46
CA ARG A 577 -7.08 23.58 10.24
C ARG A 577 -8.00 24.79 10.47
N PRO A 578 -9.13 24.89 9.74
CA PRO A 578 -10.13 25.92 10.00
C PRO A 578 -10.63 25.90 11.46
N PRO A 579 -10.84 27.06 12.11
CA PRO A 579 -11.44 27.12 13.44
C PRO A 579 -12.79 26.37 13.47
N GLY A 580 -13.01 25.59 14.54
CA GLY A 580 -14.24 24.78 14.68
C GLY A 580 -14.21 23.43 13.95
N SER A 581 -13.10 23.07 13.27
CA SER A 581 -12.92 21.73 12.71
C SER A 581 -13.07 20.65 13.78
N ARG A 582 -13.94 19.67 13.54
CA ARG A 582 -14.18 18.54 14.45
C ARG A 582 -13.17 17.41 14.17
N ALA A 583 -12.88 16.62 15.20
CA ALA A 583 -12.17 15.36 15.06
C ALA A 583 -13.00 14.38 14.20
N PRO A 584 -12.36 13.42 13.51
CA PRO A 584 -13.08 12.37 12.78
C PRO A 584 -13.92 11.53 13.74
N ALA A 585 -15.03 10.99 13.23
CA ALA A 585 -15.72 9.92 13.93
C ALA A 585 -14.87 8.64 13.84
N VAL A 586 -14.54 8.07 14.99
CA VAL A 586 -13.70 6.89 15.08
C VAL A 586 -14.55 5.72 15.56
N PHE A 587 -14.54 4.64 14.79
CA PHE A 587 -15.14 3.38 15.19
C PHE A 587 -14.04 2.33 15.30
N LYS A 588 -13.95 1.69 16.47
CA LYS A 588 -13.03 0.57 16.70
C LYS A 588 -13.87 -0.67 16.95
N GLY A 589 -13.73 -1.71 16.12
CA GLY A 589 -14.59 -2.90 16.23
C GLY A 589 -14.45 -3.62 17.57
N TYR A 590 -13.26 -3.60 18.16
CA TYR A 590 -12.93 -4.26 19.42
C TYR A 590 -13.24 -3.43 20.69
N GLU A 591 -13.57 -2.14 20.57
CA GLU A 591 -13.72 -1.27 21.75
C GLU A 591 -15.12 -1.41 22.35
N ALA A 592 -15.18 -1.78 23.63
CA ALA A 592 -16.41 -1.77 24.39
C ALA A 592 -16.91 -0.34 24.64
N ALA A 593 -18.22 -0.12 24.48
CA ALA A 593 -18.82 1.17 24.77
C ALA A 593 -19.08 1.32 26.28
N ARG A 594 -18.76 2.49 26.85
CA ARG A 594 -19.10 2.84 28.23
C ARG A 594 -20.03 4.04 28.29
N VAL A 595 -21.02 3.98 29.16
CA VAL A 595 -22.02 5.06 29.28
C VAL A 595 -21.40 6.33 29.85
N GLU A 596 -20.41 6.19 30.74
CA GLU A 596 -19.69 7.30 31.38
C GLU A 596 -18.88 8.13 30.38
N ASN A 597 -18.43 7.50 29.29
CA ASN A 597 -17.69 8.14 28.20
C ASN A 597 -18.60 8.73 27.11
N ASP A 598 -19.91 8.47 27.17
CA ASP A 598 -20.83 8.92 26.13
C ASP A 598 -21.22 10.41 26.31
N PRO A 599 -21.11 11.23 25.25
CA PRO A 599 -21.40 12.65 25.33
C PRO A 599 -22.86 12.97 25.65
N THR A 600 -23.80 12.10 25.23
CA THR A 600 -25.23 12.26 25.56
C THR A 600 -25.42 12.07 27.06
N PHE A 601 -24.80 11.03 27.65
CA PHE A 601 -24.85 10.80 29.10
C PHE A 601 -24.28 11.98 29.91
N ALA A 602 -23.13 12.51 29.50
CA ALA A 602 -22.51 13.69 30.15
C ALA A 602 -23.40 14.93 30.05
N GLY A 603 -24.22 15.04 28.99
CA GLY A 603 -25.17 16.14 28.75
C GLY A 603 -26.51 16.03 29.49
N LEU A 604 -26.86 14.89 30.06
CA LEU A 604 -28.15 14.70 30.75
C LEU A 604 -28.29 15.60 31.97
N ARG A 605 -29.46 16.22 32.13
CA ARG A 605 -29.80 17.11 33.25
C ARG A 605 -31.24 16.85 33.73
N PRO A 606 -31.55 17.12 35.02
CA PRO A 606 -32.92 17.10 35.51
C PRO A 606 -33.87 18.04 34.77
N GLY A 607 -35.15 17.69 34.72
CA GLY A 607 -36.23 18.56 34.21
C GLY A 607 -36.66 18.33 32.75
N GLY A 608 -36.12 17.32 32.09
CA GLY A 608 -36.57 16.91 30.75
C GLY A 608 -38.01 16.35 30.75
N ARG A 609 -38.80 16.67 29.72
CA ARG A 609 -40.18 16.15 29.56
C ARG A 609 -40.24 14.68 29.11
N ARG A 610 -39.14 14.13 28.60
CA ARG A 610 -39.04 12.76 28.07
C ARG A 610 -37.72 12.13 28.54
N PRO A 611 -37.72 11.36 29.64
CA PRO A 611 -36.54 10.68 30.12
C PRO A 611 -35.98 9.72 29.06
N MET A 612 -34.66 9.64 28.97
CA MET A 612 -33.94 8.82 27.98
C MET A 612 -33.19 7.68 28.67
N ALA A 613 -33.51 6.44 28.31
CA ALA A 613 -32.75 5.26 28.73
C ALA A 613 -31.67 4.96 27.70
N LEU A 614 -30.41 5.20 28.02
CA LEU A 614 -29.27 4.96 27.13
C LEU A 614 -28.82 3.50 27.24
N VAL A 615 -28.62 2.81 26.11
CA VAL A 615 -28.35 1.36 26.07
C VAL A 615 -27.10 0.96 25.27
N GLY A 616 -26.53 1.87 24.50
CA GLY A 616 -25.28 1.63 23.78
C GLY A 616 -24.92 2.73 22.78
N ARG A 617 -24.12 2.37 21.79
CA ARG A 617 -23.72 3.21 20.65
C ARG A 617 -24.18 2.54 19.37
N THR A 618 -24.87 3.24 18.48
CA THR A 618 -25.27 2.66 17.19
C THR A 618 -24.07 2.42 16.31
N VAL A 619 -24.08 1.33 15.55
CA VAL A 619 -23.09 1.07 14.50
C VAL A 619 -23.44 1.92 13.27
N ASP A 620 -23.17 3.22 13.37
CA ASP A 620 -23.27 4.20 12.29
C ASP A 620 -22.01 5.08 12.24
N VAL A 621 -21.89 5.89 11.18
CA VAL A 621 -20.70 6.73 10.94
C VAL A 621 -20.44 7.72 12.07
N HIS A 622 -21.46 8.15 12.82
CA HIS A 622 -21.32 9.15 13.88
C HIS A 622 -21.24 8.51 15.28
N GLY A 623 -21.39 7.19 15.36
CA GLY A 623 -21.64 6.47 16.60
C GLY A 623 -22.79 7.10 17.37
N THR A 624 -23.97 7.34 16.78
CA THR A 624 -25.03 8.01 17.56
C THR A 624 -25.39 7.21 18.83
N THR A 625 -25.72 7.88 19.93
CA THR A 625 -26.08 7.18 21.17
C THR A 625 -27.37 6.39 20.96
N ALA A 626 -27.33 5.10 21.26
CA ALA A 626 -28.49 4.22 21.21
C ALA A 626 -29.32 4.39 22.49
N LEU A 627 -30.61 4.70 22.33
CA LEU A 627 -31.47 5.07 23.45
C LEU A 627 -32.94 4.76 23.18
N PHE A 628 -33.71 4.69 24.27
CA PHE A 628 -35.16 4.68 24.25
C PHE A 628 -35.72 5.89 24.98
N LEU A 629 -36.80 6.44 24.45
CA LEU A 629 -37.60 7.44 25.17
C LEU A 629 -38.50 6.69 26.15
N MET A 630 -38.47 7.08 27.43
CA MET A 630 -39.32 6.53 28.50
C MET A 630 -40.41 7.55 28.84
N ASP A 631 -41.30 7.79 27.86
CA ASP A 631 -42.45 8.68 28.00
C ASP A 631 -43.72 7.92 28.40
N ALA A 632 -44.83 8.64 28.57
CA ALA A 632 -46.10 8.08 29.07
C ALA A 632 -46.85 7.18 28.07
N THR A 633 -46.25 6.86 26.92
CA THR A 633 -46.88 5.99 25.92
C THR A 633 -46.98 4.55 26.47
N PRO A 634 -48.13 3.87 26.34
CA PRO A 634 -48.26 2.45 26.73
C PRO A 634 -47.15 1.57 26.16
N GLY A 635 -46.67 0.59 26.91
CA GLY A 635 -45.58 -0.30 26.50
C GLY A 635 -44.18 0.32 26.56
N ARG A 636 -43.99 1.55 27.07
CA ARG A 636 -42.66 2.16 27.30
C ARG A 636 -41.94 1.54 28.49
N HIS A 637 -41.59 0.27 28.30
CA HIS A 637 -40.78 -0.56 29.17
C HIS A 637 -39.59 -1.06 28.39
N LEU A 638 -38.49 -1.35 29.09
CA LEU A 638 -37.27 -1.86 28.49
C LEU A 638 -37.09 -3.33 28.84
N ALA A 639 -37.00 -4.17 27.82
CA ALA A 639 -36.49 -5.52 27.95
C ALA A 639 -35.08 -5.62 27.35
N VAL A 640 -34.13 -6.02 28.18
CA VAL A 640 -32.86 -6.58 27.71
C VAL A 640 -33.05 -8.09 27.64
N VAL A 641 -32.74 -8.72 26.51
CA VAL A 641 -32.99 -10.14 26.29
C VAL A 641 -31.74 -10.82 25.77
N GLY A 642 -31.36 -11.92 26.40
CA GLY A 642 -30.17 -12.68 26.01
C GLY A 642 -29.47 -13.27 27.22
N THR A 643 -28.69 -14.34 27.00
CA THR A 643 -27.92 -15.00 28.06
C THR A 643 -26.61 -14.30 28.39
N ALA A 644 -26.20 -13.31 27.59
CA ALA A 644 -24.95 -12.57 27.77
C ALA A 644 -24.95 -11.77 29.09
N PRO A 645 -23.89 -11.88 29.93
CA PRO A 645 -23.77 -11.12 31.19
C PRO A 645 -23.84 -9.60 31.00
N THR A 646 -23.39 -9.08 29.85
CA THR A 646 -23.49 -7.66 29.44
C THR A 646 -24.93 -7.13 29.49
N GLY A 647 -25.94 -8.01 29.52
CA GLY A 647 -27.33 -7.59 29.72
C GLY A 647 -27.56 -6.86 31.05
N ALA A 648 -26.83 -7.22 32.11
CA ALA A 648 -26.85 -6.49 33.37
C ALA A 648 -26.25 -5.08 33.20
N ASP A 649 -25.16 -4.93 32.46
CA ASP A 649 -24.50 -3.64 32.24
C ASP A 649 -25.35 -2.68 31.39
N VAL A 650 -26.03 -3.19 30.35
CA VAL A 650 -27.00 -2.42 29.56
C VAL A 650 -28.13 -1.92 30.46
N LEU A 651 -28.64 -2.78 31.34
CA LEU A 651 -29.70 -2.43 32.26
C LEU A 651 -29.25 -1.38 33.28
N ARG A 652 -28.02 -1.50 33.79
CA ARG A 652 -27.37 -0.48 34.62
C ARG A 652 -27.27 0.84 33.87
N ALA A 653 -26.72 0.85 32.66
CA ALA A 653 -26.55 2.06 31.84
C ALA A 653 -27.88 2.79 31.59
N ALA A 654 -28.93 2.05 31.27
CA ALA A 654 -30.29 2.57 31.13
C ALA A 654 -30.80 3.19 32.44
N THR A 655 -30.54 2.53 33.56
CA THR A 655 -30.98 2.98 34.89
C THR A 655 -30.26 4.26 35.33
N VAL A 656 -28.93 4.30 35.24
CA VAL A 656 -28.14 5.47 35.68
C VAL A 656 -28.36 6.68 34.76
N SER A 657 -28.63 6.45 33.47
CA SER A 657 -28.99 7.54 32.54
C SER A 657 -30.36 8.13 32.87
N LEU A 658 -31.36 7.32 33.21
CA LEU A 658 -32.65 7.82 33.68
C LEU A 658 -32.52 8.60 35.00
N ALA A 659 -31.77 8.07 35.97
CA ALA A 659 -31.55 8.72 37.25
C ALA A 659 -31.00 10.14 37.11
N ARG A 660 -30.00 10.34 36.24
CA ARG A 660 -29.37 11.64 35.98
C ARG A 660 -30.33 12.72 35.42
N GLN A 661 -31.52 12.32 34.97
CA GLN A 661 -32.56 13.20 34.43
C GLN A 661 -33.66 13.54 35.45
N HIS A 662 -33.54 13.08 36.70
CA HIS A 662 -34.46 13.40 37.80
C HIS A 662 -33.71 14.13 38.92
N ALA A 663 -34.37 15.05 39.62
CA ALA A 663 -33.76 15.62 40.82
C ALA A 663 -33.74 14.58 41.96
N PRO A 664 -32.88 14.77 42.97
CA PRO A 664 -32.88 13.91 44.16
C PRO A 664 -34.29 13.83 44.78
N GLY A 665 -34.79 12.62 44.99
CA GLY A 665 -36.13 12.36 45.52
C GLY A 665 -37.30 12.40 44.52
N ASP A 666 -37.12 12.88 43.28
CA ASP A 666 -38.20 12.99 42.28
C ASP A 666 -38.65 11.63 41.70
N ALA A 667 -37.78 10.62 41.78
CA ALA A 667 -38.03 9.29 41.26
C ALA A 667 -37.62 8.21 42.27
N ARG A 668 -38.44 7.16 42.35
CA ARG A 668 -38.19 5.97 43.16
C ARG A 668 -37.62 4.85 42.29
N PHE A 669 -36.58 4.18 42.76
CA PHE A 669 -35.98 3.04 42.08
C PHE A 669 -36.16 1.77 42.93
N GLN A 670 -36.88 0.80 42.39
CA GLN A 670 -37.05 -0.53 42.99
C GLN A 670 -36.10 -1.48 42.27
N VAL A 671 -35.07 -1.96 42.96
CA VAL A 671 -34.02 -2.80 42.35
C VAL A 671 -34.15 -4.23 42.85
N ALA A 672 -34.40 -5.17 41.95
CA ALA A 672 -34.44 -6.59 42.24
C ALA A 672 -33.24 -7.29 41.56
N SER A 673 -32.38 -7.93 42.35
CA SER A 673 -31.25 -8.72 41.85
C SER A 673 -31.52 -10.20 42.08
N LEU A 674 -32.10 -10.86 41.07
CA LEU A 674 -32.65 -12.21 41.21
C LEU A 674 -31.72 -13.32 40.74
N VAL A 675 -30.56 -12.95 40.18
CA VAL A 675 -29.56 -13.89 39.65
C VAL A 675 -28.17 -13.51 40.15
N THR A 676 -27.41 -14.51 40.59
CA THR A 676 -26.08 -14.30 41.19
C THR A 676 -25.12 -13.57 40.26
N ALA A 677 -25.16 -13.88 38.95
CA ALA A 677 -24.27 -13.28 37.96
C ALA A 677 -24.44 -11.76 37.80
N ALA A 678 -25.61 -11.19 38.16
CA ALA A 678 -25.86 -9.75 38.07
C ALA A 678 -25.68 -9.02 39.40
N ALA A 679 -25.42 -9.73 40.50
CA ALA A 679 -25.34 -9.12 41.83
C ALA A 679 -24.29 -7.99 41.91
N PRO A 680 -23.06 -8.13 41.37
CA PRO A 680 -22.09 -7.03 41.41
C PRO A 680 -22.57 -5.76 40.69
N VAL A 681 -23.19 -5.93 39.52
CA VAL A 681 -23.70 -4.82 38.69
C VAL A 681 -24.92 -4.16 39.36
N ALA A 682 -25.81 -4.95 39.94
CA ALA A 682 -26.97 -4.44 40.68
C ALA A 682 -26.54 -3.70 41.96
N ASP A 683 -25.54 -4.21 42.67
CA ASP A 683 -24.97 -3.58 43.86
C ASP A 683 -24.38 -2.20 43.54
N ASP A 684 -23.56 -2.12 42.49
CA ASP A 684 -23.01 -0.87 41.99
C ASP A 684 -24.12 0.10 41.54
N THR A 685 -25.11 -0.38 40.80
CA THR A 685 -26.26 0.44 40.37
C THR A 685 -26.96 1.08 41.58
N VAL A 686 -27.23 0.31 42.64
CA VAL A 686 -27.84 0.84 43.87
C VAL A 686 -26.93 1.86 44.55
N ALA A 687 -25.63 1.61 44.61
CA ALA A 687 -24.67 2.55 45.20
C ALA A 687 -24.66 3.89 44.45
N VAL A 688 -24.60 3.85 43.11
CA VAL A 688 -24.63 5.05 42.24
C VAL A 688 -25.94 5.83 42.41
N LEU A 689 -27.09 5.15 42.42
CA LEU A 689 -28.39 5.80 42.59
C LEU A 689 -28.54 6.48 43.96
N ARG A 690 -28.07 5.83 45.03
CA ARG A 690 -28.08 6.40 46.38
C ARG A 690 -27.14 7.59 46.50
N ALA A 691 -25.96 7.49 45.92
CA ALA A 691 -25.00 8.60 45.88
C ALA A 691 -25.56 9.82 45.12
N ALA A 692 -26.40 9.60 44.11
CA ALA A 692 -27.14 10.65 43.40
C ALA A 692 -28.36 11.20 44.18
N GLY A 693 -28.68 10.66 45.36
CA GLY A 693 -29.76 11.15 46.23
C GLY A 693 -31.16 10.62 45.87
N HIS A 694 -31.26 9.53 45.12
CA HIS A 694 -32.55 8.91 44.82
C HIS A 694 -33.01 7.94 45.92
N GLN A 695 -34.33 7.74 46.02
CA GLN A 695 -34.91 6.72 46.89
C GLN A 695 -34.75 5.35 46.23
N VAL A 696 -34.00 4.45 46.88
CA VAL A 696 -33.68 3.12 46.33
C VAL A 696 -34.01 2.01 47.33
N SER A 697 -34.93 1.14 46.93
CA SER A 697 -35.32 -0.06 47.68
C SER A 697 -34.82 -1.32 46.97
N ARG A 698 -34.30 -2.28 47.74
CA ARG A 698 -33.89 -3.58 47.22
C ARG A 698 -35.00 -4.60 47.45
N LEU A 699 -35.34 -5.36 46.42
CA LEU A 699 -36.41 -6.35 46.46
C LEU A 699 -35.84 -7.75 46.17
N ASP A 700 -36.37 -8.75 46.86
CA ASP A 700 -36.28 -10.15 46.44
C ASP A 700 -37.48 -10.49 45.53
N ALA A 701 -37.63 -11.76 45.13
CA ALA A 701 -38.71 -12.16 44.23
C ALA A 701 -40.11 -11.97 44.84
N ALA A 702 -40.26 -12.13 46.16
CA ALA A 702 -41.53 -11.93 46.86
C ALA A 702 -41.88 -10.43 46.97
N GLY A 703 -40.91 -9.61 47.38
CA GLY A 703 -41.07 -8.15 47.42
C GLY A 703 -41.32 -7.55 46.03
N LEU A 704 -40.74 -8.12 44.97
CA LEU A 704 -41.05 -7.74 43.60
C LEU A 704 -42.51 -8.04 43.24
N ARG A 705 -43.02 -9.22 43.58
CA ARG A 705 -44.43 -9.59 43.38
C ARG A 705 -45.36 -8.61 44.09
N ASP A 706 -45.11 -8.35 45.37
CA ASP A 706 -45.93 -7.44 46.18
C ASP A 706 -45.91 -6.02 45.60
N ARG A 707 -44.74 -5.57 45.14
CA ARG A 707 -44.62 -4.23 44.53
C ARG A 707 -45.32 -4.13 43.18
N ILE A 708 -45.23 -5.16 42.34
CA ILE A 708 -45.97 -5.22 41.06
C ILE A 708 -47.47 -5.16 41.32
N ALA A 709 -47.98 -5.95 42.29
CA ALA A 709 -49.40 -5.95 42.64
C ALA A 709 -49.86 -4.57 43.14
N ALA A 710 -49.07 -3.92 44.00
CA ALA A 710 -49.36 -2.57 44.49
C ALA A 710 -49.42 -1.53 43.35
N LEU A 711 -48.45 -1.56 42.44
CA LEU A 711 -48.39 -0.61 41.31
C LEU A 711 -49.43 -0.89 40.23
N ALA A 712 -49.87 -2.15 40.08
CA ALA A 712 -50.97 -2.52 39.19
C ALA A 712 -52.33 -2.05 39.73
N ALA A 713 -52.50 -1.99 41.05
CA ALA A 713 -53.72 -1.51 41.69
C ALA A 713 -53.77 0.03 41.76
N GLU A 714 -52.72 0.65 42.33
CA GLU A 714 -52.61 2.09 42.54
C GLU A 714 -51.17 2.56 42.25
N PRO A 715 -50.86 2.90 40.99
CA PRO A 715 -49.56 3.48 40.66
C PRO A 715 -49.42 4.86 41.31
N ASP A 716 -48.31 5.06 42.01
CA ASP A 716 -48.02 6.28 42.75
C ASP A 716 -46.68 6.87 42.28
N GLY A 717 -46.70 8.09 41.77
CA GLY A 717 -45.51 8.84 41.40
C GLY A 717 -44.63 8.21 40.30
N ARG A 718 -43.44 8.79 40.11
CA ARG A 718 -42.47 8.31 39.12
C ARG A 718 -41.64 7.18 39.70
N GLU A 719 -41.79 5.99 39.13
CA GLU A 719 -41.17 4.79 39.67
C GLU A 719 -40.56 3.91 38.60
N TYR A 720 -39.32 3.47 38.84
CA TYR A 720 -38.58 2.58 37.96
C TYR A 720 -38.39 1.24 38.65
N LEU A 721 -39.00 0.18 38.10
CA LEU A 721 -38.72 -1.20 38.50
C LEU A 721 -37.56 -1.72 37.67
N VAL A 722 -36.42 -1.94 38.31
CA VAL A 722 -35.19 -2.40 37.67
C VAL A 722 -34.92 -3.83 38.13
N VAL A 723 -35.12 -4.80 37.23
CA VAL A 723 -35.05 -6.23 37.57
C VAL A 723 -33.93 -6.92 36.80
N PHE A 724 -32.86 -7.24 37.52
CA PHE A 724 -31.75 -8.03 37.02
C PHE A 724 -32.09 -9.53 37.09
N GLY A 725 -32.39 -10.13 35.94
CA GLY A 725 -32.81 -11.53 35.84
C GLY A 725 -34.30 -11.74 36.11
N MET A 726 -35.16 -10.99 35.42
CA MET A 726 -36.61 -11.01 35.56
C MET A 726 -37.20 -12.42 35.40
N ASP A 727 -36.61 -13.25 34.54
CA ASP A 727 -37.06 -14.63 34.34
C ASP A 727 -36.92 -15.52 35.58
N ALA A 728 -36.09 -15.15 36.56
CA ALA A 728 -35.98 -15.86 37.82
C ALA A 728 -37.17 -15.59 38.77
N ALA A 729 -37.94 -14.53 38.53
CA ALA A 729 -39.16 -14.24 39.29
C ALA A 729 -40.35 -15.11 38.86
N ALA A 730 -40.28 -15.77 37.70
CA ALA A 730 -41.42 -16.47 37.09
C ALA A 730 -42.13 -17.47 38.03
N PRO A 731 -41.44 -18.30 38.85
CA PRO A 731 -42.13 -19.19 39.79
C PRO A 731 -42.94 -18.44 40.86
N VAL A 732 -42.41 -17.31 41.34
CA VAL A 732 -43.06 -16.49 42.36
C VAL A 732 -44.18 -15.66 41.75
N LEU A 733 -43.99 -15.09 40.57
CA LEU A 733 -45.03 -14.31 39.88
C LEU A 733 -46.14 -15.21 39.32
N GLY A 734 -45.83 -16.43 38.87
CA GLY A 734 -46.79 -17.36 38.29
C GLY A 734 -47.72 -18.04 39.29
N ALA A 735 -47.39 -18.04 40.58
CA ALA A 735 -48.25 -18.64 41.60
C ALA A 735 -49.56 -17.86 41.74
N ALA A 736 -50.71 -18.50 41.50
CA ALA A 736 -52.01 -17.86 41.68
C ALA A 736 -52.30 -17.62 43.17
N ASP A 737 -52.81 -16.44 43.50
CA ASP A 737 -53.34 -16.16 44.83
C ASP A 737 -54.60 -17.01 45.08
N PRO A 738 -54.69 -17.78 46.18
CA PRO A 738 -55.82 -18.68 46.43
C PRO A 738 -57.18 -18.01 46.59
N GLY A 739 -57.21 -16.72 46.96
CA GLY A 739 -58.44 -15.97 47.20
C GLY A 739 -58.95 -15.23 45.97
N THR A 740 -58.05 -14.75 45.11
CA THR A 740 -58.37 -13.92 43.93
C THR A 740 -58.17 -14.64 42.61
N PHE A 741 -57.51 -15.82 42.62
CA PHE A 741 -57.05 -16.57 41.45
C PHE A 741 -56.13 -15.79 40.49
N ARG A 742 -55.70 -14.58 40.88
CA ARG A 742 -54.81 -13.74 40.10
C ARG A 742 -53.36 -14.11 40.39
N SER A 743 -52.54 -14.18 39.36
CA SER A 743 -51.10 -14.34 39.48
C SER A 743 -50.39 -12.99 39.44
N GLY A 744 -49.17 -12.91 39.97
CA GLY A 744 -48.32 -11.73 39.79
C GLY A 744 -47.95 -11.46 38.33
N LEU A 745 -48.03 -12.46 37.44
CA LEU A 745 -47.91 -12.26 35.99
C LEU A 745 -49.10 -11.51 35.40
N ASP A 746 -50.32 -11.69 35.96
CA ASP A 746 -51.48 -10.93 35.53
C ASP A 746 -51.35 -9.45 35.95
N ASP A 747 -50.86 -9.21 37.16
CA ASP A 747 -50.58 -7.85 37.64
C ASP A 747 -49.43 -7.19 36.88
N LEU A 748 -48.39 -7.95 36.51
CA LEU A 748 -47.34 -7.49 35.61
C LEU A 748 -47.91 -7.01 34.28
N ARG A 749 -48.82 -7.76 33.66
CA ARG A 749 -49.44 -7.35 32.38
C ARG A 749 -50.30 -6.09 32.52
N VAL A 750 -51.00 -5.94 33.64
CA VAL A 750 -51.72 -4.68 33.95
C VAL A 750 -50.74 -3.52 34.05
N LEU A 751 -49.65 -3.70 34.80
CA LEU A 751 -48.58 -2.71 34.95
C LEU A 751 -47.97 -2.33 33.61
N LEU A 752 -47.69 -3.30 32.73
CA LEU A 752 -47.06 -3.03 31.43
C LEU A 752 -47.96 -2.18 30.50
N ARG A 753 -49.28 -2.32 30.63
CA ARG A 753 -50.25 -1.59 29.81
C ARG A 753 -50.57 -0.20 30.35
N GLN A 754 -50.62 -0.04 31.67
CA GLN A 754 -51.11 1.17 32.33
C GLN A 754 -50.04 1.99 33.03
N GLY A 755 -48.92 1.36 33.41
CA GLY A 755 -47.83 1.95 34.17
C GLY A 755 -47.20 3.19 33.54
N PRO A 756 -46.84 3.19 32.24
CA PRO A 756 -46.18 4.35 31.62
C PRO A 756 -47.02 5.62 31.73
N GLY A 757 -48.35 5.51 31.57
CA GLY A 757 -49.29 6.62 31.70
C GLY A 757 -49.25 7.30 33.08
N GLN A 758 -48.78 6.58 34.09
CA GLN A 758 -48.69 7.01 35.48
C GLN A 758 -47.23 7.24 35.93
N GLY A 759 -46.27 7.21 35.00
CA GLY A 759 -44.84 7.42 35.29
C GLY A 759 -44.14 6.18 35.86
N VAL A 760 -44.75 5.01 35.74
CA VAL A 760 -44.16 3.74 36.20
C VAL A 760 -43.56 2.99 35.02
N HIS A 761 -42.27 2.64 35.10
CA HIS A 761 -41.56 1.95 34.04
C HIS A 761 -40.81 0.72 34.56
N LEU A 762 -41.07 -0.45 33.97
CA LEU A 762 -40.24 -1.63 34.09
C LEU A 762 -39.03 -1.56 33.15
N LEU A 763 -37.85 -1.83 33.71
CA LEU A 763 -36.62 -2.15 33.01
C LEU A 763 -36.17 -3.55 33.50
N GLY A 764 -36.22 -4.55 32.64
CA GLY A 764 -35.94 -5.93 33.01
C GLY A 764 -34.92 -6.60 32.09
N TRP A 765 -34.11 -7.49 32.66
CA TRP A 765 -33.25 -8.40 31.89
C TRP A 765 -33.78 -9.83 31.93
N TRP A 766 -34.09 -10.41 30.77
CA TRP A 766 -34.51 -11.79 30.59
C TRP A 766 -33.43 -12.62 29.91
N ARG A 767 -33.08 -13.77 30.49
CA ARG A 767 -32.08 -14.70 29.92
C ARG A 767 -32.68 -15.63 28.86
N GLY A 768 -33.45 -15.07 27.94
CA GLY A 768 -34.03 -15.80 26.80
C GLY A 768 -35.33 -15.18 26.30
N LEU A 769 -35.51 -15.13 24.98
CA LEU A 769 -36.66 -14.50 24.33
C LEU A 769 -37.97 -15.22 24.61
N ARG A 770 -37.94 -16.55 24.71
CA ARG A 770 -39.11 -17.35 25.10
C ARG A 770 -39.59 -17.04 26.52
N ARG A 771 -38.66 -16.84 27.47
CA ARG A 771 -38.98 -16.51 28.87
C ARG A 771 -39.70 -15.16 28.95
N LEU A 772 -39.22 -14.17 28.20
CA LEU A 772 -39.93 -12.90 28.04
C LEU A 772 -41.35 -13.12 27.50
N ALA A 773 -41.49 -13.87 26.40
CA ALA A 773 -42.79 -14.12 25.80
C ALA A 773 -43.77 -14.84 26.78
N ASP A 774 -43.27 -15.80 27.56
CA ASP A 774 -44.07 -16.52 28.55
C ASP A 774 -44.58 -15.57 29.67
N ASP A 775 -43.72 -14.70 30.19
CA ASP A 775 -44.09 -13.71 31.21
C ASP A 775 -45.14 -12.71 30.67
N LEU A 776 -45.00 -12.29 29.41
CA LEU A 776 -45.99 -11.45 28.72
C LEU A 776 -47.31 -12.17 28.41
N GLY A 777 -47.39 -13.49 28.59
CA GLY A 777 -48.59 -14.28 28.28
C GLY A 777 -48.72 -14.66 26.81
N GLY A 778 -47.61 -14.70 26.08
CA GLY A 778 -47.51 -15.11 24.68
C GLY A 778 -47.05 -13.99 23.75
N THR A 779 -46.73 -14.36 22.50
CA THR A 779 -46.20 -13.44 21.48
C THR A 779 -47.20 -12.39 21.01
N GLN A 780 -48.50 -12.60 21.23
CA GLN A 780 -49.55 -11.63 20.94
C GLN A 780 -49.49 -10.38 21.84
N ASN A 781 -48.85 -10.46 23.01
CA ASN A 781 -48.69 -9.35 23.94
C ASN A 781 -47.31 -8.67 23.83
N ARG A 782 -46.56 -8.94 22.77
CA ARG A 782 -45.21 -8.37 22.54
C ARG A 782 -45.17 -6.83 22.50
N ASP A 783 -46.31 -6.17 22.28
CA ASP A 783 -46.40 -4.71 22.29
C ASP A 783 -46.48 -4.13 23.72
N ASP A 784 -46.69 -4.97 24.74
CA ASP A 784 -46.66 -4.57 26.15
C ASP A 784 -45.23 -4.17 26.59
N ILE A 785 -44.20 -4.50 25.81
CA ILE A 785 -42.83 -3.97 25.94
C ILE A 785 -42.31 -3.54 24.56
N ALA A 786 -42.31 -2.23 24.30
CA ALA A 786 -41.93 -1.65 23.03
C ALA A 786 -40.41 -1.51 22.85
N CYS A 787 -39.63 -1.39 23.94
CA CYS A 787 -38.19 -1.16 23.89
C CYS A 787 -37.45 -2.47 24.17
N LEU A 788 -36.74 -3.00 23.17
CA LEU A 788 -36.06 -4.28 23.26
C LEU A 788 -34.58 -4.17 22.86
N VAL A 789 -33.68 -4.69 23.69
CA VAL A 789 -32.26 -4.89 23.36
C VAL A 789 -31.98 -6.39 23.33
N ALA A 790 -31.75 -6.95 22.14
CA ALA A 790 -31.47 -8.36 21.95
C ALA A 790 -29.96 -8.61 21.88
N LEU A 791 -29.43 -9.29 22.91
CA LEU A 791 -28.03 -9.67 23.08
C LEU A 791 -27.85 -11.15 22.76
N ASN A 792 -27.03 -11.45 21.76
CA ASN A 792 -26.75 -12.83 21.35
C ASN A 792 -28.01 -13.70 21.08
N VAL A 793 -29.09 -13.11 20.56
CA VAL A 793 -30.34 -13.82 20.23
C VAL A 793 -30.40 -14.16 18.74
N PRO A 794 -30.57 -15.42 18.32
CA PRO A 794 -30.64 -15.79 16.91
C PRO A 794 -31.65 -14.95 16.11
N GLY A 795 -31.23 -14.45 14.94
CA GLY A 795 -32.06 -13.62 14.08
C GLY A 795 -33.40 -14.26 13.72
N ALA A 796 -33.43 -15.59 13.51
CA ALA A 796 -34.65 -16.34 13.22
C ALA A 796 -35.65 -16.36 14.40
N GLU A 797 -35.17 -16.52 15.64
CA GLU A 797 -36.02 -16.46 16.83
C GLU A 797 -36.58 -15.06 17.04
N LEU A 798 -35.71 -14.05 16.87
CA LEU A 798 -36.09 -12.66 17.00
C LEU A 798 -37.09 -12.25 15.91
N ALA A 799 -36.88 -12.69 14.68
CA ALA A 799 -37.78 -12.52 13.54
C ALA A 799 -39.20 -13.06 13.83
N LEU A 800 -39.29 -14.28 14.37
CA LEU A 800 -40.56 -14.90 14.77
C LEU A 800 -41.26 -14.08 15.86
N HIS A 801 -40.52 -13.64 16.88
CA HIS A 801 -41.07 -12.82 17.95
C HIS A 801 -41.55 -11.46 17.43
N LEU A 802 -40.79 -10.84 16.53
CA LEU A 802 -41.12 -9.54 15.94
C LEU A 802 -42.20 -9.61 14.86
N GLY A 803 -42.44 -10.78 14.27
CA GLY A 803 -43.34 -10.95 13.13
C GLY A 803 -42.74 -10.41 11.83
N THR A 804 -41.41 -10.45 11.69
CA THR A 804 -40.67 -9.98 10.51
C THR A 804 -40.04 -11.17 9.82
N HIS A 805 -40.15 -11.28 8.49
CA HIS A 805 -39.66 -12.46 7.76
C HIS A 805 -38.18 -12.40 7.37
N ASP A 806 -37.60 -11.19 7.25
CA ASP A 806 -36.25 -10.98 6.71
C ASP A 806 -35.34 -10.16 7.65
N LEU A 807 -35.17 -10.63 8.89
CA LEU A 807 -34.23 -10.00 9.82
C LEU A 807 -32.79 -10.47 9.55
N ALA A 808 -32.01 -9.66 8.84
CA ALA A 808 -30.60 -9.91 8.58
C ALA A 808 -29.73 -9.58 9.81
N TYR A 809 -29.67 -10.51 10.77
CA TYR A 809 -28.86 -10.39 11.98
C TYR A 809 -28.22 -11.72 12.36
N THR A 810 -26.90 -11.70 12.55
CA THR A 810 -26.14 -12.82 13.09
C THR A 810 -25.66 -12.47 14.51
N PRO A 811 -26.01 -13.26 15.53
CA PRO A 811 -25.57 -13.03 16.91
C PRO A 811 -24.04 -13.11 17.02
N ARG A 812 -23.46 -12.20 17.82
CA ARG A 812 -22.03 -12.18 18.14
C ARG A 812 -21.79 -11.42 19.44
N ALA A 813 -20.60 -11.60 20.03
CA ALA A 813 -20.18 -10.86 21.20
C ALA A 813 -20.18 -9.34 20.93
N ASP A 814 -20.41 -8.55 21.97
CA ASP A 814 -20.32 -7.08 21.97
C ASP A 814 -21.19 -6.36 20.92
N ARG A 815 -22.23 -7.04 20.43
CA ARG A 815 -23.19 -6.49 19.49
C ARG A 815 -24.60 -6.90 19.90
N ALA A 816 -25.50 -5.94 19.80
CA ALA A 816 -26.89 -6.13 20.14
C ALA A 816 -27.78 -5.52 19.06
N LEU A 817 -29.01 -6.02 18.97
CA LEU A 817 -30.04 -5.38 18.18
C LEU A 817 -30.96 -4.55 19.08
N LEU A 818 -30.99 -3.25 18.85
CA LEU A 818 -31.95 -2.33 19.43
C LEU A 818 -33.21 -2.33 18.58
N ILE A 819 -34.36 -2.56 19.20
CA ILE A 819 -35.67 -2.55 18.55
C ILE A 819 -36.59 -1.63 19.36
N ASP A 820 -37.07 -0.56 18.74
CA ASP A 820 -38.19 0.26 19.25
C ASP A 820 -39.42 0.00 18.38
N ARG A 821 -40.44 -0.62 18.97
CA ARG A 821 -41.67 -1.01 18.25
C ARG A 821 -42.58 0.18 17.98
N HIS A 822 -42.46 1.28 18.71
CA HIS A 822 -43.31 2.45 18.50
C HIS A 822 -42.92 3.25 17.27
N ASP A 823 -41.62 3.33 16.97
CA ASP A 823 -41.13 3.98 15.75
C ASP A 823 -40.66 2.97 14.67
N GLN A 824 -40.87 1.68 14.91
CA GLN A 824 -40.49 0.57 14.03
C GLN A 824 -39.00 0.60 13.65
N ARG A 825 -38.14 1.05 14.58
CA ARG A 825 -36.71 1.15 14.34
C ARG A 825 -35.99 -0.09 14.85
N THR A 826 -35.19 -0.66 13.98
CA THR A 826 -34.24 -1.73 14.29
C THR A 826 -32.84 -1.20 13.98
N ARG A 827 -31.93 -1.23 14.96
CA ARG A 827 -30.54 -0.77 14.81
C ARG A 827 -29.57 -1.74 15.44
N LEU A 828 -28.45 -1.99 14.76
CA LEU A 828 -27.33 -2.66 15.38
C LEU A 828 -26.58 -1.67 16.28
N ILE A 829 -26.25 -2.11 17.49
CA ILE A 829 -25.56 -1.30 18.49
C ILE A 829 -24.38 -2.07 19.08
N VAL A 830 -23.38 -1.32 19.55
CA VAL A 830 -22.43 -1.75 20.56
C VAL A 830 -23.09 -1.46 21.92
N PRO A 831 -23.54 -2.47 22.67
CA PRO A 831 -24.17 -2.27 23.96
C PRO A 831 -23.19 -1.63 24.96
N PHE A 832 -23.70 -0.88 25.94
CA PHE A 832 -22.86 -0.40 27.04
C PHE A 832 -22.45 -1.57 27.94
N ALA A 833 -21.16 -1.64 28.29
CA ALA A 833 -20.56 -2.63 29.16
C ALA A 833 -19.90 -1.98 30.39
N GLY A 834 -19.76 -2.75 31.48
CA GLY A 834 -19.15 -2.31 32.74
C GLY A 834 -17.62 -2.37 32.77
N ASP A 835 -17.01 -1.94 33.88
CA ASP A 835 -15.56 -2.03 34.09
C ASP A 835 -15.11 -3.50 34.23
N GLY A 836 -14.02 -3.86 33.54
CA GLY A 836 -13.48 -5.23 33.52
C GLY A 836 -14.10 -6.16 32.48
N HIS A 837 -14.98 -5.65 31.61
CA HIS A 837 -15.42 -6.38 30.41
C HIS A 837 -14.26 -6.47 29.42
N GLU A 838 -13.67 -7.66 29.29
CA GLU A 838 -12.78 -8.02 28.19
C GLU A 838 -13.64 -8.56 27.05
N PRO A 839 -13.44 -8.09 25.80
CA PRO A 839 -14.15 -8.66 24.65
C PRO A 839 -13.84 -10.16 24.55
N ASP A 840 -14.88 -10.98 24.33
CA ASP A 840 -14.75 -12.43 24.16
C ASP A 840 -13.94 -12.71 22.88
N GLY A 841 -12.62 -12.81 23.03
CA GLY A 841 -11.63 -12.97 21.96
C GLY A 841 -10.18 -12.95 22.43
N GLU A 842 -9.89 -12.44 23.64
CA GLU A 842 -8.55 -12.45 24.26
C GLU A 842 -8.33 -13.60 25.27
N ARG A 843 -9.19 -14.64 25.29
CA ARG A 843 -9.01 -15.86 26.11
C ARG A 843 -8.60 -17.09 25.32
#